data_AF-A0A7X3FI86-F1
#
_entry.id   AF-A0A7X3FI86-F1
#
_cell.length_a   1.000
_cell.length_b   1.000
_cell.length_c   1.000
_cell.angle_alpha   90.00
_cell.angle_beta   90.00
_cell.angle_gamma   90.00
#
_symmetry.space_group_name_H-M   'P 1'
#
loop_
_entity.id
_entity.type
_entity.pdbx_description
1 polymer ?
#
loop_
_entity_poly.entity_id
_entity_poly.type
_entity_poly.pdbx_seq_one_letter_code
_entity_poly.pdbx_strand_id
1 'polypeptide(L)'
;MGLKVENVSKQGEATSDFRLEILDGISFAADKGGITLILGRSGSGKSTLLDVAGGLSVPDQGSVWVDGESLWHQNSADRNIRRKLAMVFQQPEEQLFAATVQREFDYTLKPQRLSAAQADKRIREALQQMGLGPNLLGQSPHELSGGTKRRVALSVVFAAAPEWLLLDEPTAGLDHEAAAGLVRTVRTWTHRTGGGALIATHDLDAFLPVADRIVMLSRGRVVHDCTRDELARHPELLRDAGLQPPEALALGSWLRRHGAAVPPGWPAPAQMARAAAQALRASAAWSGQGITAPAGGAVILPEAAGSGGRPAPDEPAGSAAPGHGAARADSVPAGGLGSKQPAEAKPALQEPEEPAVHVQGASNTGSLPDKRPADDSLAAPVELTAAQLPARVPGAAPGFQQCSGREQEYVSSSLQPGMHAGAVDAKPTESCELNPSGSLKDANSAVPIGHRLDPRTFWIGYILLSAGILMQRTPAGLAAAAIVTAVAVLLSRVPLAVVWRPLRAFLIFMLISGVIAGISLPLGSGGSRWVSFNPGAALEAVRGLLGIMLVLILGVLFPQLIGYLRMKRGVEQGLHFLTRFKLPVEAVALTASLMFRFIPLIQAQWVRFGRIARARGQGRSRKAGIGLGEFRIMAIPFVVSLIRMADEFSTALELRGYSRTGEARTRSFTLQMQKSDYKALFIFVLVFILLFLVKRLSS
;
A
#
# COMPACT_ATOMS: atom_id res chain seq x y z
N MET A 1 0.11 23.47 21.56
CA MET A 1 -0.87 22.47 21.07
C MET A 1 -1.41 22.91 19.72
N GLY A 2 -1.06 22.21 18.64
CA GLY A 2 -1.45 22.60 17.28
C GLY A 2 -2.36 21.58 16.59
N LEU A 3 -2.09 20.27 16.68
CA LEU A 3 -2.98 19.24 16.12
C LEU A 3 -3.47 18.33 17.25
N LYS A 4 -4.79 18.14 17.36
CA LYS A 4 -5.42 17.29 18.38
C LYS A 4 -6.31 16.25 17.71
N VAL A 5 -6.09 14.99 18.04
CA VAL A 5 -6.98 13.88 17.67
C VAL A 5 -7.77 13.49 18.90
N GLU A 6 -9.09 13.42 18.81
CA GLU A 6 -9.97 13.23 19.96
C GLU A 6 -11.01 12.14 19.67
N ASN A 7 -10.88 11.03 20.41
CA ASN A 7 -11.76 9.86 20.39
C ASN A 7 -12.07 9.34 18.97
N VAL A 8 -11.04 9.29 18.11
CA VAL A 8 -11.21 8.92 16.71
C VAL A 8 -11.32 7.41 16.54
N SER A 9 -12.45 6.97 15.98
CA SER A 9 -12.66 5.59 15.55
C SER A 9 -12.92 5.49 14.05
N LYS A 10 -12.47 4.38 13.44
CA LYS A 10 -12.60 4.12 12.02
C LYS A 10 -12.78 2.63 11.74
N GLN A 11 -13.82 2.30 10.99
CA GLN A 11 -14.08 0.95 10.48
C GLN A 11 -13.56 0.80 9.05
N GLY A 12 -13.08 -0.40 8.70
CA GLY A 12 -12.64 -0.74 7.35
C GLY A 12 -13.79 -0.86 6.35
N GLU A 13 -13.47 -0.74 5.06
CA GLU A 13 -14.43 -0.98 3.98
C GLU A 13 -14.77 -2.47 3.91
N ALA A 14 -16.06 -2.80 4.12
CA ALA A 14 -16.55 -4.16 4.25
C ALA A 14 -16.25 -5.01 3.00
N THR A 15 -15.32 -5.95 3.15
CA THR A 15 -15.17 -7.11 2.26
C THR A 15 -15.63 -8.32 3.09
N SER A 16 -16.89 -8.73 2.90
CA SER A 16 -17.60 -9.84 3.60
C SER A 16 -17.73 -9.75 5.13
N ASP A 17 -18.97 -9.57 5.62
CA ASP A 17 -19.55 -9.75 6.98
C ASP A 17 -18.80 -9.35 8.27
N PHE A 18 -17.53 -8.97 8.22
CA PHE A 18 -16.76 -8.46 9.35
C PHE A 18 -16.41 -7.00 9.08
N ARG A 19 -17.03 -6.10 9.84
CA ARG A 19 -16.51 -4.74 9.96
C ARG A 19 -15.29 -4.80 10.88
N LEU A 20 -14.11 -4.86 10.27
CA LEU A 20 -12.87 -4.74 11.02
C LEU A 20 -12.74 -3.31 11.53
N GLU A 21 -12.70 -3.14 12.84
CA GLU A 21 -12.34 -1.86 13.46
C GLU A 21 -10.83 -1.64 13.27
N ILE A 22 -10.49 -0.56 12.56
CA ILE A 22 -9.10 -0.21 12.24
C ILE A 22 -8.53 0.76 13.28
N LEU A 23 -9.34 1.73 13.71
CA LEU A 23 -9.04 2.67 14.78
C LEU A 23 -10.16 2.64 15.80
N ASP A 24 -9.81 2.64 17.08
CA ASP A 24 -10.75 2.56 18.20
C ASP A 24 -10.34 3.58 19.27
N GLY A 25 -11.06 4.70 19.31
CA GLY A 25 -10.97 5.72 20.35
C GLY A 25 -9.62 6.42 20.45
N ILE A 26 -8.91 6.61 19.33
CA ILE A 26 -7.58 7.23 19.33
C ILE A 26 -7.66 8.68 19.81
N SER A 27 -6.85 9.02 20.82
CA SER A 27 -6.71 10.39 21.33
C SER A 27 -5.25 10.71 21.61
N PHE A 28 -4.75 11.81 21.05
CA PHE A 28 -3.42 12.36 21.34
C PHE A 28 -3.33 13.82 20.85
N ALA A 29 -2.26 14.50 21.23
CA ALA A 29 -1.99 15.86 20.81
C ALA A 29 -0.55 16.01 20.31
N ALA A 30 -0.39 16.78 19.23
CA ALA A 30 0.90 17.14 18.65
C ALA A 30 1.10 18.65 18.72
N ASP A 31 2.31 19.05 19.06
CA ASP A 31 2.69 20.46 19.20
C ASP A 31 3.32 21.03 17.93
N LYS A 32 3.08 22.33 17.71
CA LYS A 32 3.76 23.11 16.67
C LYS A 32 5.26 23.20 16.98
N GLY A 33 6.07 23.25 15.93
CA GLY A 33 7.54 23.21 16.03
C GLY A 33 8.11 21.83 16.36
N GLY A 34 7.27 20.82 16.62
CA GLY A 34 7.69 19.48 17.03
C GLY A 34 7.42 18.39 15.99
N ILE A 35 8.11 17.27 16.17
CA ILE A 35 7.96 16.02 15.42
C ILE A 35 7.29 15.00 16.33
N THR A 36 6.07 14.60 15.98
CA THR A 36 5.34 13.51 16.63
C THR A 36 5.44 12.25 15.78
N LEU A 37 5.96 11.16 16.35
CA LEU A 37 6.02 9.86 15.68
C LEU A 37 4.80 9.02 16.01
N ILE A 38 4.26 8.33 15.01
CA ILE A 38 3.26 7.28 15.16
C ILE A 38 3.94 5.94 14.87
N LEU A 39 4.08 5.12 15.90
CA LEU A 39 4.77 3.84 15.83
C LEU A 39 3.80 2.66 15.99
N GLY A 40 4.22 1.48 15.55
CA GLY A 40 3.50 0.23 15.76
C GLY A 40 3.67 -0.74 14.60
N ARG A 41 3.32 -2.01 14.80
CA ARG A 41 3.42 -3.05 13.76
C ARG A 41 2.59 -2.70 12.50
N SER A 42 2.95 -3.26 11.35
CA SER A 42 2.11 -3.20 10.14
C SER A 42 0.69 -3.68 10.44
N GLY A 43 -0.31 -2.91 9.96
CA GLY A 43 -1.72 -3.17 10.26
C GLY A 43 -2.23 -2.61 11.59
N SER A 44 -1.43 -1.87 12.36
CA SER A 44 -1.89 -1.24 13.62
C SER A 44 -2.79 0.00 13.45
N GLY A 45 -2.97 0.49 12.22
CA GLY A 45 -3.82 1.65 11.91
C GLY A 45 -3.07 2.96 11.60
N LYS A 46 -1.73 2.98 11.59
CA LYS A 46 -0.92 4.22 11.39
C LYS A 46 -1.31 5.03 10.14
N SER A 47 -1.30 4.41 8.96
CA SER A 47 -1.65 5.08 7.70
C SER A 47 -3.10 5.55 7.70
N THR A 48 -4.02 4.78 8.30
CA THR A 48 -5.43 5.18 8.45
C THR A 48 -5.58 6.37 9.39
N LEU A 49 -4.80 6.43 10.47
CA LEU A 49 -4.77 7.57 11.37
C LEU A 49 -4.25 8.83 10.66
N LEU A 50 -3.18 8.71 9.86
CA LEU A 50 -2.70 9.80 9.02
C LEU A 50 -3.74 10.25 7.99
N ASP A 51 -4.44 9.33 7.34
CA ASP A 51 -5.51 9.66 6.38
C ASP A 51 -6.65 10.44 7.06
N VAL A 52 -7.02 10.08 8.29
CA VAL A 52 -8.05 10.79 9.06
C VAL A 52 -7.55 12.15 9.52
N ALA A 53 -6.32 12.23 10.04
CA ALA A 53 -5.69 13.48 10.47
C ALA A 53 -5.43 14.45 9.30
N GLY A 54 -5.16 13.93 8.10
CA GLY A 54 -4.89 14.67 6.87
C GLY A 54 -6.13 15.08 6.08
N GLY A 55 -7.34 14.79 6.57
CA GLY A 55 -8.59 15.16 5.89
C GLY A 55 -8.89 14.30 4.65
N LEU A 56 -8.32 13.11 4.53
CA LEU A 56 -8.52 12.18 3.40
C LEU A 56 -9.60 11.14 3.68
N SER A 57 -9.72 10.68 4.93
CA SER A 57 -10.68 9.67 5.35
C SER A 57 -11.56 10.19 6.49
N VAL A 58 -12.87 10.22 6.26
CA VAL A 58 -13.84 10.72 7.27
C VAL A 58 -13.83 9.77 8.47
N PRO A 59 -13.65 10.24 9.71
CA PRO A 59 -13.77 9.40 10.90
C PRO A 59 -15.21 8.90 11.06
N ASP A 60 -15.38 7.71 11.65
CA ASP A 60 -16.73 7.21 11.96
C ASP A 60 -17.23 7.79 13.29
N GLN A 61 -16.32 8.02 14.23
CA GLN A 61 -16.55 8.74 15.49
C GLN A 61 -15.32 9.61 15.82
N GLY A 62 -15.51 10.60 16.70
CA GLY A 62 -14.43 11.49 17.13
C GLY A 62 -14.24 12.72 16.24
N SER A 63 -13.18 13.49 16.53
CA SER A 63 -12.87 14.73 15.83
C SER A 63 -11.36 14.94 15.75
N VAL A 64 -10.95 15.71 14.73
CA VAL A 64 -9.58 16.16 14.55
C VAL A 64 -9.61 17.68 14.54
N TRP A 65 -8.77 18.30 15.35
CA TRP A 65 -8.64 19.75 15.47
C TRP A 65 -7.26 20.17 15.00
N VAL A 66 -7.20 21.27 14.25
CA VAL A 66 -5.96 21.88 13.76
C VAL A 66 -6.03 23.36 14.12
N ASP A 67 -5.12 23.80 14.98
CA ASP A 67 -5.04 25.15 15.53
C ASP A 67 -6.36 25.64 16.15
N GLY A 68 -7.05 24.74 16.86
CA GLY A 68 -8.33 25.02 17.52
C GLY A 68 -9.56 24.95 16.59
N GLU A 69 -9.38 24.75 15.29
CA GLU A 69 -10.47 24.60 14.33
C GLU A 69 -10.74 23.11 14.03
N SER A 70 -12.01 22.70 13.97
CA SER A 70 -12.36 21.31 13.63
C SER A 70 -12.14 21.02 12.15
N LEU A 71 -11.33 20.01 11.83
CA LEU A 71 -11.08 19.57 10.45
C LEU A 71 -12.34 18.99 9.78
N TRP A 72 -13.24 18.37 10.55
CA TRP A 72 -14.37 17.61 10.00
C TRP A 72 -15.71 18.28 10.33
N HIS A 73 -16.50 18.55 9.28
CA HIS A 73 -17.86 19.08 9.37
C HIS A 73 -18.81 18.27 8.47
N GLN A 74 -19.90 17.73 9.06
CA GLN A 74 -20.96 17.01 8.34
C GLN A 74 -20.42 15.96 7.34
N ASN A 75 -19.44 15.15 7.78
CA ASN A 75 -18.75 14.15 6.95
C ASN A 75 -17.91 14.70 5.78
N SER A 76 -17.45 15.94 5.90
CA SER A 76 -16.52 16.54 4.95
C SER A 76 -15.39 17.30 5.64
N ALA A 77 -14.20 17.27 5.03
CA ALA A 77 -13.05 18.01 5.56
C ALA A 77 -13.18 19.49 5.16
N ASP A 78 -12.95 20.39 6.13
CA ASP A 78 -12.84 21.82 5.87
C ASP A 78 -11.67 22.10 4.92
N ARG A 79 -11.95 22.87 3.86
CA ARG A 79 -10.97 23.10 2.80
C ARG A 79 -9.86 24.06 3.24
N ASN A 80 -10.16 25.04 4.08
CA ASN A 80 -9.18 26.02 4.55
C ASN A 80 -8.21 25.36 5.53
N ILE A 81 -8.73 24.59 6.48
CA ILE A 81 -7.90 23.83 7.42
C ILE A 81 -7.04 22.82 6.68
N ARG A 82 -7.63 22.07 5.74
CA ARG A 82 -6.89 21.08 4.95
C ARG A 82 -5.75 21.69 4.14
N ARG A 83 -5.84 22.95 3.71
CA ARG A 83 -4.72 23.65 3.02
C ARG A 83 -3.53 23.92 3.92
N LYS A 84 -3.73 23.92 5.25
CA LYS A 84 -2.65 23.99 6.25
C LYS A 84 -1.91 22.65 6.38
N LEU A 85 -2.47 21.55 5.86
CA LEU A 85 -1.92 20.21 5.94
C LEU A 85 -1.31 19.80 4.59
N ALA A 86 -0.18 19.08 4.61
CA ALA A 86 0.27 18.33 3.45
C ALA A 86 0.64 16.90 3.82
N MET A 87 0.32 15.96 2.95
CA MET A 87 0.52 14.53 3.19
C MET A 87 1.37 13.89 2.11
N VAL A 88 2.36 13.12 2.56
CA VAL A 88 3.22 12.27 1.76
C VAL A 88 2.85 10.81 2.05
N PHE A 89 2.54 10.05 1.01
CA PHE A 89 2.25 8.62 1.13
C PHE A 89 3.53 7.78 1.10
N GLN A 90 3.44 6.52 1.55
CA GLN A 90 4.54 5.53 1.59
C GLN A 90 5.38 5.42 0.31
N GLN A 91 4.76 5.66 -0.85
CA GLN A 91 5.45 5.79 -2.15
C GLN A 91 5.23 7.22 -2.69
N PRO A 92 6.03 8.21 -2.25
CA PRO A 92 5.90 9.61 -2.67
C PRO A 92 5.94 9.77 -4.19
N GLU A 93 6.82 9.04 -4.86
CA GLU A 93 7.00 9.05 -6.32
C GLU A 93 5.74 8.64 -7.10
N GLU A 94 4.85 7.89 -6.45
CA GLU A 94 3.56 7.51 -6.99
C GLU A 94 2.53 8.65 -6.95
N GLN A 95 2.81 9.72 -6.21
CA GLN A 95 1.99 10.94 -6.21
C GLN A 95 2.26 11.84 -7.41
N LEU A 96 3.32 11.56 -8.19
CA LEU A 96 3.65 12.30 -9.42
C LEU A 96 2.88 11.73 -10.62
N PHE A 97 2.25 12.62 -11.38
CA PHE A 97 1.36 12.32 -12.49
C PHE A 97 1.37 13.32 -13.65
N ALA A 98 1.94 14.51 -13.45
CA ALA A 98 1.96 15.57 -14.44
C ALA A 98 3.01 15.27 -15.53
N ALA A 99 2.83 15.91 -16.68
CA ALA A 99 3.72 15.70 -17.82
C ALA A 99 5.16 16.17 -17.56
N THR A 100 5.35 17.20 -16.73
CA THR A 100 6.66 17.75 -16.37
C THR A 100 6.73 18.03 -14.87
N VAL A 101 7.95 18.06 -14.34
CA VAL A 101 8.20 18.43 -12.94
C VAL A 101 7.64 19.83 -12.63
N GLN A 102 7.80 20.80 -13.54
CA GLN A 102 7.19 22.13 -13.39
C GLN A 102 5.67 22.04 -13.16
N ARG A 103 4.97 21.24 -13.97
CA ARG A 103 3.52 21.10 -13.85
C ARG A 103 3.12 20.46 -12.51
N GLU A 104 3.96 19.62 -11.91
CA GLU A 104 3.69 19.08 -10.56
C GLU A 104 3.60 20.16 -9.50
N PHE A 105 4.56 21.09 -9.55
CA PHE A 105 4.55 22.26 -8.68
C PHE A 105 3.36 23.15 -8.98
N ASP A 106 3.07 23.43 -10.26
CA ASP A 106 1.93 24.27 -10.64
C ASP A 106 0.61 23.68 -10.10
N TYR A 107 0.40 22.37 -10.23
CA TYR A 107 -0.75 21.68 -9.66
C TYR A 107 -0.82 21.85 -8.13
N THR A 108 0.31 21.71 -7.44
CA THR A 108 0.35 21.74 -5.98
C THR A 108 0.17 23.16 -5.43
N LEU A 109 0.72 24.16 -6.12
CA LEU A 109 0.67 25.57 -5.71
C LEU A 109 -0.62 26.28 -6.14
N LYS A 110 -1.37 25.73 -7.12
CA LYS A 110 -2.63 26.31 -7.62
C LYS A 110 -3.62 26.74 -6.53
N PRO A 111 -3.87 25.96 -5.45
CA PRO A 111 -4.81 26.37 -4.39
C PRO A 111 -4.37 27.60 -3.60
N GLN A 112 -3.09 27.95 -3.63
CA GLN A 112 -2.46 29.00 -2.83
C GLN A 112 -2.53 30.38 -3.48
N ARG A 113 -2.92 30.45 -4.77
CA ARG A 113 -3.14 31.71 -5.52
C ARG A 113 -1.92 32.65 -5.49
N LEU A 114 -0.72 32.09 -5.62
CA LEU A 114 0.54 32.83 -5.65
C LEU A 114 0.74 33.55 -7.00
N SER A 115 1.51 34.64 -6.98
CA SER A 115 2.05 35.22 -8.22
C SER A 115 3.10 34.29 -8.85
N ALA A 116 3.38 34.45 -10.14
CA ALA A 116 4.39 33.65 -10.83
C ALA A 116 5.76 33.74 -10.16
N ALA A 117 6.19 34.94 -9.73
CA ALA A 117 7.45 35.15 -9.05
C ALA A 117 7.50 34.47 -7.66
N GLN A 118 6.40 34.50 -6.92
CA GLN A 118 6.30 33.82 -5.63
C GLN A 118 6.33 32.29 -5.80
N ALA A 119 5.65 31.77 -6.82
CA ALA A 119 5.65 30.35 -7.14
C ALA A 119 7.07 29.90 -7.53
N ASP A 120 7.73 30.59 -8.46
CA ASP A 120 9.10 30.27 -8.89
C ASP A 120 10.10 30.27 -7.72
N LYS A 121 10.01 31.26 -6.83
CA LYS A 121 10.82 31.30 -5.60
C LYS A 121 10.62 30.05 -4.73
N ARG A 122 9.36 29.67 -4.45
CA ARG A 122 9.06 28.48 -3.64
C ARG A 122 9.52 27.18 -4.29
N ILE A 123 9.38 27.08 -5.61
CA ILE A 123 9.84 25.91 -6.37
C ILE A 123 11.35 25.75 -6.24
N ARG A 124 12.12 26.83 -6.45
CA ARG A 124 13.58 26.80 -6.31
C ARG A 124 14.02 26.44 -4.90
N GLU A 125 13.41 27.06 -3.89
CA GLU A 125 13.71 26.78 -2.48
C GLU A 125 13.43 25.30 -2.13
N ALA A 126 12.31 24.74 -2.59
CA ALA A 126 11.95 23.36 -2.31
C ALA A 126 12.85 22.34 -3.04
N LEU A 127 13.25 22.64 -4.28
CA LEU A 127 14.23 21.82 -5.01
C LEU A 127 15.59 21.84 -4.29
N GLN A 128 16.06 23.01 -3.88
CA GLN A 128 17.33 23.16 -3.18
C GLN A 128 17.34 22.39 -1.84
N GLN A 129 16.22 22.43 -1.08
CA GLN A 129 16.06 21.66 0.16
C GLN A 129 16.21 20.14 -0.01
N MET A 130 16.00 19.64 -1.23
CA MET A 130 16.13 18.23 -1.58
C MET A 130 17.40 17.92 -2.37
N GLY A 131 18.32 18.89 -2.51
CA GLY A 131 19.54 18.73 -3.30
C GLY A 131 19.27 18.53 -4.79
N LEU A 132 18.22 19.16 -5.31
CA LEU A 132 17.80 19.09 -6.71
C LEU A 132 18.03 20.44 -7.42
N GLY A 133 18.35 20.37 -8.72
CA GLY A 133 18.56 21.54 -9.57
C GLY A 133 17.31 21.94 -10.37
N PRO A 134 17.20 23.21 -10.80
CA PRO A 134 16.08 23.71 -11.62
C PRO A 134 16.05 23.12 -13.03
N ASN A 135 17.15 22.52 -13.50
CA ASN A 135 17.23 21.81 -14.78
C ASN A 135 16.23 20.64 -14.90
N LEU A 136 15.71 20.14 -13.77
CA LEU A 136 14.70 19.08 -13.76
C LEU A 136 13.29 19.58 -14.12
N LEU A 137 13.01 20.88 -14.05
CA LEU A 137 11.65 21.43 -14.20
C LEU A 137 11.01 21.08 -15.56
N GLY A 138 11.80 21.07 -16.63
CA GLY A 138 11.36 20.71 -17.97
C GLY A 138 11.24 19.21 -18.22
N GLN A 139 11.80 18.37 -17.34
CA GLN A 139 11.83 16.92 -17.54
C GLN A 139 10.52 16.26 -17.13
N SER A 140 10.24 15.10 -17.72
CA SER A 140 9.16 14.23 -17.29
C SER A 140 9.53 13.56 -15.96
N PRO A 141 8.67 13.58 -14.92
CA PRO A 141 8.90 12.85 -13.68
C PRO A 141 9.14 11.34 -13.86
N HIS A 142 8.80 10.81 -15.03
CA HIS A 142 8.89 9.38 -15.38
C HIS A 142 10.23 8.99 -15.97
N GLU A 143 11.01 9.96 -16.46
CA GLU A 143 12.37 9.76 -16.98
C GLU A 143 13.42 9.86 -15.86
N LEU A 144 13.00 10.31 -14.68
CA LEU A 144 13.86 10.46 -13.52
C LEU A 144 14.18 9.10 -12.89
N SER A 145 15.41 8.95 -12.37
CA SER A 145 15.76 7.83 -11.51
C SER A 145 14.84 7.76 -10.28
N GLY A 146 14.61 6.57 -9.73
CA GLY A 146 13.68 6.37 -8.61
C GLY A 146 13.95 7.27 -7.40
N GLY A 147 15.22 7.40 -7.00
CA GLY A 147 15.63 8.31 -5.91
C GLY A 147 15.39 9.78 -6.23
N THR A 148 15.68 10.24 -7.44
CA THR A 148 15.39 11.61 -7.88
C THR A 148 13.89 11.87 -7.94
N LYS A 149 13.11 10.92 -8.44
CA LYS A 149 11.65 10.98 -8.50
C LYS A 149 11.02 11.13 -7.11
N ARG A 150 11.51 10.36 -6.12
CA ARG A 150 11.08 10.49 -4.72
C ARG A 150 11.43 11.85 -4.12
N ARG A 151 12.66 12.34 -4.33
CA ARG A 151 13.07 13.68 -3.89
C ARG A 151 12.23 14.79 -4.53
N VAL A 152 11.86 14.65 -5.81
CA VAL A 152 10.93 15.56 -6.49
C VAL A 152 9.53 15.50 -5.87
N ALA A 153 9.02 14.30 -5.58
CA ALA A 153 7.72 14.17 -4.92
C ALA A 153 7.68 14.86 -3.56
N LEU A 154 8.74 14.70 -2.76
CA LEU A 154 8.86 15.39 -1.48
C LEU A 154 8.97 16.91 -1.69
N SER A 155 9.83 17.41 -2.59
CA SER A 155 9.98 18.84 -2.83
C SER A 155 8.68 19.52 -3.28
N VAL A 156 7.87 18.85 -4.11
CA VAL A 156 6.54 19.32 -4.51
C VAL A 156 5.64 19.55 -3.28
N VAL A 157 5.71 18.67 -2.28
CA VAL A 157 4.96 18.83 -1.02
C VAL A 157 5.52 19.97 -0.17
N PHE A 158 6.85 20.09 -0.03
CA PHE A 158 7.46 21.18 0.72
C PHE A 158 7.22 22.56 0.09
N ALA A 159 7.15 22.65 -1.23
CA ALA A 159 6.84 23.90 -1.93
C ALA A 159 5.47 24.46 -1.53
N ALA A 160 4.55 23.60 -1.09
CA ALA A 160 3.26 24.04 -0.59
C ALA A 160 3.36 24.85 0.72
N ALA A 161 4.51 24.86 1.40
CA ALA A 161 4.70 25.52 2.70
C ALA A 161 3.54 25.26 3.69
N PRO A 162 3.22 23.98 3.99
CA PRO A 162 2.15 23.66 4.92
C PRO A 162 2.49 24.15 6.34
N GLU A 163 1.51 24.15 7.25
CA GLU A 163 1.74 24.29 8.69
C GLU A 163 1.95 22.92 9.36
N TRP A 164 1.39 21.87 8.76
CA TRP A 164 1.50 20.50 9.25
C TRP A 164 1.92 19.54 8.13
N LEU A 165 2.96 18.76 8.39
CA LEU A 165 3.46 17.74 7.48
C LEU A 165 3.11 16.35 8.01
N LEU A 166 2.36 15.58 7.23
CA LEU A 166 1.98 14.21 7.55
C LEU A 166 2.75 13.26 6.63
N LEU A 167 3.61 12.42 7.19
CA LEU A 167 4.50 11.55 6.43
C LEU A 167 4.22 10.10 6.78
N ASP A 168 3.86 9.30 5.78
CA ASP A 168 3.74 7.84 5.93
C ASP A 168 4.98 7.17 5.33
N GLU A 169 5.78 6.52 6.17
CA GLU A 169 7.01 5.80 5.82
C GLU A 169 7.96 6.57 4.87
N PRO A 170 8.36 7.81 5.22
CA PRO A 170 9.06 8.70 4.30
C PRO A 170 10.48 8.23 3.89
N THR A 171 11.11 7.34 4.67
CA THR A 171 12.46 6.81 4.39
C THR A 171 12.44 5.47 3.65
N ALA A 172 11.28 4.86 3.44
CA ALA A 172 11.18 3.52 2.87
C ALA A 172 11.78 3.45 1.46
N GLY A 173 12.89 2.74 1.25
CA GLY A 173 13.56 2.66 -0.06
C GLY A 173 14.43 3.86 -0.41
N LEU A 174 14.78 4.69 0.58
CA LEU A 174 15.94 5.60 0.51
C LEU A 174 17.18 4.87 1.05
N ASP A 175 18.35 5.24 0.52
CA ASP A 175 19.62 4.89 1.17
C ASP A 175 19.80 5.67 2.49
N HIS A 176 20.79 5.27 3.28
CA HIS A 176 21.03 5.85 4.60
C HIS A 176 21.33 7.36 4.55
N GLU A 177 22.08 7.83 3.55
CA GLU A 177 22.44 9.24 3.42
C GLU A 177 21.23 10.10 3.04
N ALA A 178 20.42 9.63 2.10
CA ALA A 178 19.20 10.28 1.68
C ALA A 178 18.14 10.30 2.78
N ALA A 179 18.00 9.20 3.55
CA ALA A 179 17.14 9.15 4.73
C ALA A 179 17.57 10.17 5.79
N ALA A 180 18.86 10.23 6.11
CA ALA A 180 19.41 11.22 7.04
C ALA A 180 19.21 12.66 6.52
N GLY A 181 19.36 12.88 5.21
CA GLY A 181 19.04 14.14 4.55
C GLY A 181 17.59 14.56 4.75
N LEU A 182 16.65 13.64 4.53
CA LEU A 182 15.22 13.89 4.71
C LEU A 182 14.88 14.23 6.17
N VAL A 183 15.42 13.49 7.13
CA VAL A 183 15.24 13.76 8.57
C VAL A 183 15.71 15.17 8.91
N ARG A 184 16.89 15.58 8.43
CA ARG A 184 17.41 16.94 8.61
C ARG A 184 16.51 17.99 7.97
N THR A 185 16.00 17.74 6.77
CA THR A 185 15.08 18.65 6.07
C THR A 185 13.78 18.84 6.85
N VAL A 186 13.17 17.75 7.34
CA VAL A 186 11.95 17.83 8.16
C VAL A 186 12.20 18.61 9.45
N ARG A 187 13.28 18.31 10.19
CA ARG A 187 13.64 19.03 11.41
C ARG A 187 13.92 20.50 11.16
N THR A 188 14.65 20.82 10.09
CA THR A 188 14.94 22.22 9.71
C THR A 188 13.65 22.95 9.34
N TRP A 189 12.75 22.29 8.63
CA TRP A 189 11.45 22.85 8.27
C TRP A 189 10.60 23.15 9.51
N THR A 190 10.45 22.22 10.47
CA THR A 190 9.65 22.46 11.69
C THR A 190 10.17 23.66 12.48
N HIS A 191 11.49 23.81 12.61
CA HIS A 191 12.12 24.96 13.28
C HIS A 191 11.92 26.28 12.55
N ARG A 192 12.06 26.28 11.21
CA ARG A 192 11.98 27.52 10.42
C ARG A 192 10.56 28.04 10.25
N THR A 193 9.57 27.15 10.13
CA THR A 193 8.18 27.54 9.88
C THR A 193 7.35 27.62 11.17
N GLY A 194 7.83 27.04 12.27
CA GLY A 194 7.02 26.79 13.46
C GLY A 194 5.91 25.74 13.23
N GLY A 195 5.93 25.05 12.09
CA GLY A 195 5.00 23.98 11.75
C GLY A 195 5.27 22.69 12.52
N GLY A 196 4.29 21.79 12.54
CA GLY A 196 4.40 20.48 13.17
C GLY A 196 4.52 19.34 12.16
N ALA A 197 5.16 18.23 12.54
CA ALA A 197 5.24 17.02 11.72
C ALA A 197 4.63 15.82 12.45
N LEU A 198 3.82 15.03 11.74
CA LEU A 198 3.27 13.76 12.20
C LEU A 198 3.77 12.65 11.27
N ILE A 199 4.58 11.74 11.80
CA ILE A 199 5.33 10.78 10.98
C ILE A 199 5.01 9.36 11.41
N ALA A 200 4.37 8.58 10.54
CA ALA A 200 4.24 7.15 10.72
C ALA A 200 5.49 6.47 10.15
N THR A 201 6.21 5.72 10.97
CA THR A 201 7.40 5.00 10.49
C THR A 201 7.72 3.74 11.28
N HIS A 202 8.43 2.81 10.64
CA HIS A 202 9.15 1.71 11.30
C HIS A 202 10.67 1.92 11.32
N ASP A 203 11.18 2.98 10.71
CA ASP A 203 12.59 3.36 10.73
C ASP A 203 12.92 4.13 12.01
N LEU A 204 13.05 3.35 13.08
CA LEU A 204 13.25 3.84 14.43
C LEU A 204 14.58 4.59 14.57
N ASP A 205 15.64 4.09 13.93
CA ASP A 205 16.98 4.69 14.01
C ASP A 205 17.04 6.08 13.37
N ALA A 206 16.33 6.30 12.27
CA ALA A 206 16.31 7.59 11.60
C ALA A 206 15.52 8.66 12.37
N PHE A 207 14.34 8.32 12.88
CA PHE A 207 13.39 9.33 13.39
C PHE A 207 13.32 9.48 14.91
N LEU A 208 13.56 8.42 15.69
CA LEU A 208 13.52 8.55 17.15
C LEU A 208 14.50 9.61 17.71
N PRO A 209 15.73 9.79 17.16
CA PRO A 209 16.64 10.81 17.65
C PRO A 209 16.09 12.25 17.54
N VAL A 210 15.18 12.51 16.59
CA VAL A 210 14.61 13.84 16.35
C VAL A 210 13.17 13.99 16.83
N ALA A 211 12.60 12.94 17.43
CA ALA A 211 11.24 12.93 17.93
C ALA A 211 11.10 13.79 19.19
N ASP A 212 10.04 14.60 19.25
CA ASP A 212 9.65 15.33 20.47
C ASP A 212 8.56 14.56 21.23
N ARG A 213 7.69 13.83 20.51
CA ARG A 213 6.64 12.97 21.06
C ARG A 213 6.50 11.68 20.27
N ILE A 214 6.14 10.59 20.95
CA ILE A 214 6.01 9.25 20.38
C ILE A 214 4.67 8.67 20.81
N VAL A 215 3.80 8.40 19.84
CA VAL A 215 2.51 7.76 20.02
C VAL A 215 2.59 6.36 19.44
N MET A 216 2.37 5.35 20.26
CA MET A 216 2.46 3.95 19.86
C MET A 216 1.08 3.34 19.70
N LEU A 217 0.86 2.69 18.57
CA LEU A 217 -0.39 2.02 18.22
C LEU A 217 -0.26 0.51 18.24
N SER A 218 -1.21 -0.16 18.87
CA SER A 218 -1.40 -1.60 18.81
C SER A 218 -2.87 -1.92 18.59
N ARG A 219 -3.17 -2.72 17.56
CA ARG A 219 -4.54 -3.14 17.21
C ARG A 219 -5.56 -1.98 17.19
N GLY A 220 -5.19 -0.85 16.58
CA GLY A 220 -6.08 0.30 16.44
C GLY A 220 -6.29 1.14 17.69
N ARG A 221 -5.54 0.91 18.77
CA ARG A 221 -5.57 1.72 20.01
C ARG A 221 -4.20 2.33 20.31
N VAL A 222 -4.18 3.45 21.01
CA VAL A 222 -2.95 4.01 21.61
C VAL A 222 -2.58 3.14 22.82
N VAL A 223 -1.38 2.56 22.81
CA VAL A 223 -0.85 1.81 23.95
C VAL A 223 0.09 2.66 24.80
N HIS A 224 0.87 3.53 24.18
CA HIS A 224 1.78 4.45 24.85
C HIS A 224 1.79 5.81 24.15
N ASP A 225 1.94 6.86 24.94
CA ASP A 225 2.14 8.23 24.49
C ASP A 225 3.18 8.86 25.40
N CYS A 226 4.41 9.02 24.89
CA CYS A 226 5.56 9.39 25.71
C CYS A 226 6.52 10.31 24.95
N THR A 227 7.41 10.94 25.70
CA THR A 227 8.54 11.69 25.16
C THR A 227 9.67 10.75 24.74
N ARG A 228 10.60 11.26 23.94
CA ARG A 228 11.83 10.54 23.56
C ARG A 228 12.65 10.11 24.78
N ASP A 229 12.75 10.98 25.80
CA ASP A 229 13.58 10.74 26.98
C ASP A 229 12.93 9.74 27.95
N GLU A 230 11.60 9.66 27.98
CA GLU A 230 10.88 8.56 28.64
C GLU A 230 11.12 7.24 27.93
N LEU A 231 11.05 7.22 26.59
CA LEU A 231 11.32 6.00 25.82
C LEU A 231 12.77 5.52 25.98
N ALA A 232 13.74 6.42 26.05
CA ALA A 232 15.15 6.07 26.29
C ALA A 232 15.40 5.45 27.68
N ARG A 233 14.51 5.75 28.65
CA ARG A 233 14.53 5.13 29.99
C ARG A 233 13.82 3.77 30.00
N HIS A 234 12.78 3.63 29.18
CA HIS A 234 11.92 2.45 29.11
C HIS A 234 11.77 1.92 27.67
N PRO A 235 12.85 1.45 27.01
CA PRO A 235 12.77 0.99 25.62
C PRO A 235 11.94 -0.29 25.46
N GLU A 236 11.66 -1.01 26.55
CA GLU A 236 10.73 -2.15 26.58
C GLU A 236 9.31 -1.79 26.14
N LEU A 237 8.88 -0.52 26.26
CA LEU A 237 7.55 -0.05 25.85
C LEU A 237 7.28 -0.27 24.34
N LEU A 238 8.32 -0.30 23.51
CA LEU A 238 8.20 -0.60 22.08
C LEU A 238 7.62 -2.00 21.82
N ARG A 239 7.82 -2.94 22.74
CA ARG A 239 7.34 -4.32 22.60
C ARG A 239 5.81 -4.40 22.66
N ASP A 240 5.17 -3.54 23.43
CA ASP A 240 3.70 -3.48 23.53
C ASP A 240 3.05 -3.04 22.21
N ALA A 241 3.80 -2.27 21.41
CA ALA A 241 3.44 -1.88 20.05
C ALA A 241 3.83 -2.93 18.98
N GLY A 242 4.43 -4.06 19.41
CA GLY A 242 4.94 -5.11 18.53
C GLY A 242 6.23 -4.73 17.81
N LEU A 243 7.02 -3.81 18.36
CA LEU A 243 8.30 -3.35 17.82
C LEU A 243 9.47 -3.82 18.68
N GLN A 244 10.66 -3.86 18.08
CA GLN A 244 11.91 -4.09 18.80
C GLN A 244 12.62 -2.75 19.05
N PRO A 245 13.25 -2.56 20.22
CA PRO A 245 14.06 -1.38 20.46
C PRO A 245 15.28 -1.35 19.54
N PRO A 246 15.72 -0.15 19.11
CA PRO A 246 17.02 0.04 18.47
C PRO A 246 18.15 -0.62 19.26
N GLU A 247 19.13 -1.20 18.56
CA GLU A 247 20.21 -1.96 19.18
C GLU A 247 20.97 -1.15 20.22
N ALA A 248 21.22 0.14 19.96
CA ALA A 248 21.89 1.03 20.90
C ALA A 248 21.11 1.18 22.22
N LEU A 249 19.79 1.28 22.18
CA LEU A 249 18.96 1.36 23.39
C LEU A 249 18.85 0.00 24.11
N ALA A 250 18.77 -1.08 23.35
CA ALA A 250 18.76 -2.44 23.88
C ALA A 250 20.06 -2.73 24.65
N LEU A 251 21.21 -2.37 24.05
CA LEU A 251 22.53 -2.48 24.67
C LEU A 251 22.65 -1.58 25.89
N GLY A 252 22.19 -0.33 25.82
CA GLY A 252 22.18 0.58 26.97
C GLY A 252 21.38 0.03 28.15
N SER A 253 20.21 -0.57 27.88
CA SER A 253 19.39 -1.20 28.91
C SER A 253 20.03 -2.45 29.48
N TRP A 254 20.75 -3.22 28.66
CA TRP A 254 21.53 -4.36 29.12
C TRP A 254 22.69 -3.90 30.02
N LEU A 255 23.46 -2.89 29.62
CA LEU A 255 24.56 -2.32 30.40
C LEU A 255 24.08 -1.76 31.75
N ARG A 256 22.98 -0.99 31.78
CA ARG A 256 22.39 -0.46 33.02
C ARG A 256 22.02 -1.57 34.00
N ARG A 257 21.42 -2.66 33.51
CA ARG A 257 21.05 -3.82 34.34
C ARG A 257 22.27 -4.53 34.96
N HIS A 258 23.45 -4.37 34.38
CA HIS A 258 24.71 -4.93 34.89
C HIS A 258 25.56 -3.86 35.62
N GLY A 259 24.97 -2.73 36.01
CA GLY A 259 25.66 -1.69 36.79
C GLY A 259 26.67 -0.86 36.03
N ALA A 260 26.74 -0.98 34.70
CA ALA A 260 27.64 -0.18 33.88
C ALA A 260 27.07 1.23 33.64
N ALA A 261 27.97 2.22 33.63
CA ALA A 261 27.61 3.59 33.27
C ALA A 261 27.21 3.66 31.79
N VAL A 262 26.05 4.25 31.53
CA VAL A 262 25.52 4.44 30.17
C VAL A 262 25.30 5.93 29.96
N PRO A 263 25.64 6.50 28.80
CA PRO A 263 25.39 7.90 28.53
C PRO A 263 23.90 8.25 28.74
N PRO A 264 23.61 9.43 29.32
CA PRO A 264 22.23 9.86 29.53
C PRO A 264 21.52 10.18 28.20
N GLY A 265 20.19 10.16 28.23
CA GLY A 265 19.35 10.51 27.07
C GLY A 265 19.38 9.48 25.94
N TRP A 266 19.53 9.96 24.70
CA TRP A 266 19.54 9.16 23.48
C TRP A 266 20.95 9.07 22.86
N PRO A 267 21.81 8.17 23.33
CA PRO A 267 23.16 8.04 22.82
C PRO A 267 23.18 7.58 21.37
N ALA A 268 24.05 8.19 20.56
CA ALA A 268 24.36 7.68 19.24
C ALA A 268 24.97 6.27 19.34
N PRO A 269 24.81 5.40 18.32
CA PRO A 269 25.39 4.06 18.32
C PRO A 269 26.89 4.05 18.65
N ALA A 270 27.66 5.02 18.14
CA ALA A 270 29.08 5.17 18.44
C ALA A 270 29.38 5.49 19.92
N GLN A 271 28.52 6.29 20.58
CA GLN A 271 28.66 6.59 22.01
C GLN A 271 28.35 5.36 22.85
N MET A 272 27.31 4.61 22.48
CA MET A 272 26.97 3.35 23.14
C MET A 272 28.07 2.30 22.98
N ALA A 273 28.64 2.17 21.78
CA ALA A 273 29.76 1.27 21.53
C ALA A 273 30.98 1.60 22.40
N ARG A 274 31.31 2.89 22.58
CA ARG A 274 32.38 3.32 23.50
C ARG A 274 32.06 2.99 24.95
N ALA A 275 30.83 3.22 25.40
CA ALA A 275 30.40 2.88 26.75
C ALA A 275 30.48 1.37 27.01
N ALA A 276 30.05 0.55 26.05
CA ALA A 276 30.19 -0.91 26.11
C ALA A 276 31.65 -1.35 26.19
N ALA A 277 32.53 -0.78 25.36
CA ALA A 277 33.96 -1.07 25.40
C ALA A 277 34.60 -0.68 26.74
N GLN A 278 34.20 0.45 27.32
CA GLN A 278 34.66 0.88 28.65
C GLN A 278 34.17 -0.07 29.75
N ALA A 279 32.91 -0.49 29.72
CA ALA A 279 32.36 -1.45 30.68
C ALA A 279 33.09 -2.80 30.62
N LEU A 280 33.37 -3.30 29.41
CA LEU A 280 34.14 -4.53 29.21
C LEU A 280 35.57 -4.40 29.75
N ARG A 281 36.25 -3.29 29.48
CA ARG A 281 37.60 -3.02 30.03
C ARG A 281 37.60 -2.94 31.55
N ALA A 282 36.60 -2.30 32.15
CA ALA A 282 36.46 -2.24 33.60
C ALA A 282 36.23 -3.63 34.21
N SER A 283 35.42 -4.48 33.56
CA SER A 283 35.23 -5.87 34.00
C SER A 283 36.50 -6.71 33.85
N ALA A 284 37.31 -6.48 32.80
CA ALA A 284 38.59 -7.16 32.60
C ALA A 284 39.67 -6.68 33.60
N ALA A 285 39.68 -5.40 33.96
CA ALA A 285 40.55 -4.87 35.01
C ALA A 285 40.24 -5.49 36.39
N TRP A 286 38.98 -5.87 36.63
CA TRP A 286 38.56 -6.60 37.83
C TRP A 286 39.11 -8.04 37.88
N SER A 287 39.35 -8.67 36.72
CA SER A 287 40.04 -9.98 36.65
C SER A 287 41.56 -9.93 36.86
N GLY A 288 42.12 -8.74 37.12
CA GLY A 288 43.53 -8.55 37.49
C GLY A 288 43.92 -9.07 38.89
N GLN A 289 42.93 -9.48 39.70
CA GLN A 289 43.14 -10.39 40.83
C GLN A 289 42.62 -11.78 40.45
N GLY A 290 43.44 -12.53 39.70
CA GLY A 290 43.34 -13.98 39.56
C GLY A 290 42.02 -14.54 39.01
N ILE A 291 41.78 -14.37 37.71
CA ILE A 291 41.03 -15.39 36.94
C ILE A 291 41.88 -15.78 35.74
N THR A 292 42.45 -16.98 35.79
CA THR A 292 42.99 -17.66 34.61
C THR A 292 41.86 -17.84 33.59
N ALA A 293 42.00 -17.23 32.41
CA ALA A 293 41.12 -17.49 31.28
C ALA A 293 41.08 -19.01 30.98
N PRO A 294 39.92 -19.61 30.68
CA PRO A 294 39.89 -20.96 30.15
C PRO A 294 40.59 -20.92 28.79
N ALA A 295 41.69 -21.66 28.69
CA ALA A 295 42.37 -21.89 27.42
C ALA A 295 41.42 -22.63 26.48
N GLY A 296 40.91 -21.96 25.45
CA GLY A 296 40.17 -22.60 24.35
C GLY A 296 39.00 -21.78 23.83
N GLY A 297 39.25 -21.00 22.78
CA GLY A 297 38.20 -20.34 22.00
C GLY A 297 38.63 -18.98 21.48
N ALA A 298 39.37 -18.96 20.37
CA ALA A 298 39.68 -17.72 19.67
C ALA A 298 38.38 -17.07 19.16
N VAL A 299 38.05 -15.89 19.70
CA VAL A 299 37.04 -15.02 19.09
C VAL A 299 37.73 -14.36 17.89
N ILE A 300 37.37 -14.80 16.69
CA ILE A 300 37.75 -14.13 15.45
C ILE A 300 36.92 -12.86 15.34
N LEU A 301 37.55 -11.70 15.51
CA LEU A 301 37.00 -10.42 15.08
C LEU A 301 37.21 -10.30 13.56
N PRO A 302 36.20 -9.91 12.76
CA PRO A 302 36.41 -9.65 11.35
C PRO A 302 37.31 -8.42 11.21
N GLU A 303 38.45 -8.63 10.58
CA GLU A 303 39.46 -7.61 10.31
C GLU A 303 38.86 -6.53 9.39
N ALA A 304 39.05 -5.28 9.77
CA ALA A 304 38.61 -4.12 9.01
C ALA A 304 39.29 -4.13 7.63
N ALA A 305 38.49 -4.10 6.56
CA ALA A 305 38.97 -3.96 5.19
C ALA A 305 39.66 -2.60 5.02
N GLY A 306 40.97 -2.59 5.23
CA GLY A 306 41.89 -1.54 4.83
C GLY A 306 42.22 -1.64 3.35
N SER A 307 42.21 -0.47 2.72
CA SER A 307 42.62 -0.17 1.34
C SER A 307 43.91 -0.85 0.86
N GLY A 308 43.84 -1.52 -0.29
CA GLY A 308 44.97 -1.78 -1.21
C GLY A 308 44.39 -1.75 -2.64
N GLY A 309 44.85 -0.91 -3.57
CA GLY A 309 46.20 -0.94 -4.14
C GLY A 309 46.14 -1.77 -5.42
N ARG A 310 46.01 -1.10 -6.59
CA ARG A 310 46.00 -1.71 -7.93
C ARG A 310 47.29 -2.52 -8.18
N PRO A 311 47.24 -3.67 -8.89
CA PRO A 311 48.41 -4.22 -9.56
C PRO A 311 48.45 -3.76 -11.04
N ALA A 312 49.67 -3.48 -11.51
CA ALA A 312 50.04 -3.27 -12.91
C ALA A 312 50.62 -4.58 -13.49
N PRO A 313 50.80 -4.69 -14.83
CA PRO A 313 50.72 -5.95 -15.58
C PRO A 313 52.07 -6.64 -15.79
N ASP A 314 52.02 -7.98 -15.95
CA ASP A 314 53.14 -8.80 -16.43
C ASP A 314 52.90 -9.27 -17.88
N GLU A 315 53.97 -9.22 -18.68
CA GLU A 315 54.09 -9.71 -20.07
C GLU A 315 55.43 -10.52 -20.21
N PRO A 316 55.76 -11.21 -21.33
CA PRO A 316 55.69 -12.67 -21.43
C PRO A 316 56.98 -13.37 -21.95
N ALA A 317 57.00 -14.72 -22.03
CA ALA A 317 57.83 -15.53 -22.95
C ALA A 317 57.25 -16.98 -23.03
N GLY A 318 56.76 -17.50 -24.18
CA GLY A 318 57.50 -18.23 -25.24
C GLY A 318 57.51 -19.75 -24.94
N SER A 319 57.19 -20.74 -25.79
CA SER A 319 57.08 -20.88 -27.26
C SER A 319 56.36 -22.21 -27.61
N ALA A 320 55.64 -22.28 -28.74
CA ALA A 320 55.80 -23.30 -29.82
C ALA A 320 54.63 -23.25 -30.83
N ALA A 321 54.97 -23.08 -32.10
CA ALA A 321 54.13 -23.13 -33.31
C ALA A 321 54.21 -24.56 -33.95
N PRO A 322 53.74 -24.86 -35.19
CA PRO A 322 53.07 -24.02 -36.21
C PRO A 322 51.90 -24.67 -37.01
N GLY A 323 51.23 -23.88 -37.87
CA GLY A 323 50.83 -24.36 -39.21
C GLY A 323 49.46 -23.96 -39.79
N HIS A 324 49.49 -23.00 -40.73
CA HIS A 324 48.58 -22.78 -41.88
C HIS A 324 47.13 -22.30 -41.58
N GLY A 325 46.46 -21.44 -42.36
CA GLY A 325 46.65 -20.88 -43.69
C GLY A 325 45.42 -20.03 -44.02
N ALA A 326 45.54 -19.16 -45.02
CA ALA A 326 44.66 -18.04 -45.31
C ALA A 326 43.26 -18.37 -45.89
N ALA A 327 42.40 -17.34 -45.84
CA ALA A 327 41.55 -16.84 -46.93
C ALA A 327 40.04 -17.20 -46.97
N ARG A 328 39.32 -16.17 -47.45
CA ARG A 328 38.05 -16.12 -48.21
C ARG A 328 36.72 -15.88 -47.48
N ALA A 329 36.17 -14.73 -47.86
CA ALA A 329 34.75 -14.42 -47.94
C ALA A 329 34.03 -15.37 -48.92
N ASP A 330 32.75 -15.65 -48.65
CA ASP A 330 31.74 -15.88 -49.70
C ASP A 330 30.32 -15.57 -49.20
N SER A 331 29.75 -14.56 -49.88
CA SER A 331 28.38 -14.34 -50.38
C SER A 331 27.30 -15.46 -50.23
N VAL A 332 26.06 -15.14 -49.77
CA VAL A 332 24.78 -14.89 -50.55
C VAL A 332 23.77 -16.06 -50.37
N PRO A 333 22.41 -15.96 -50.57
CA PRO A 333 21.58 -14.89 -51.15
C PRO A 333 20.31 -14.41 -50.39
N ALA A 334 19.78 -13.35 -51.01
CA ALA A 334 18.50 -12.65 -50.93
C ALA A 334 17.20 -13.47 -51.12
N GLY A 335 16.10 -12.83 -50.72
CA GLY A 335 14.73 -13.02 -51.25
C GLY A 335 13.84 -11.85 -50.83
N GLY A 336 13.54 -10.95 -51.77
CA GLY A 336 12.89 -9.65 -51.52
C GLY A 336 11.38 -9.58 -51.85
N LEU A 337 10.92 -8.32 -51.96
CA LEU A 337 9.63 -7.73 -52.42
C LEU A 337 9.07 -6.81 -51.31
N GLY A 338 8.92 -5.49 -51.41
CA GLY A 338 8.95 -4.54 -52.52
C GLY A 338 7.62 -3.78 -52.58
N SER A 339 7.55 -2.52 -52.15
CA SER A 339 6.77 -1.44 -52.83
C SER A 339 6.75 -0.08 -52.07
N LYS A 340 7.41 0.90 -52.71
CA LYS A 340 7.01 2.28 -53.02
C LYS A 340 6.50 3.25 -51.92
N GLN A 341 7.35 4.26 -51.65
CA GLN A 341 6.98 5.63 -51.26
C GLN A 341 6.45 6.45 -52.46
N PRO A 342 5.92 7.67 -52.19
CA PRO A 342 6.69 8.83 -52.65
C PRO A 342 6.87 9.97 -51.61
N ALA A 343 8.03 10.60 -51.80
CA ALA A 343 8.65 11.84 -51.37
C ALA A 343 7.81 13.07 -50.96
N GLU A 344 8.38 13.86 -50.03
CA GLU A 344 8.68 15.33 -50.05
C GLU A 344 8.92 15.80 -48.60
N ALA A 345 9.81 16.72 -48.21
CA ALA A 345 10.97 17.40 -48.77
C ALA A 345 11.74 17.98 -47.54
N LYS A 346 13.07 18.01 -47.59
CA LYS A 346 13.98 18.57 -46.56
C LYS A 346 14.45 19.96 -47.01
N PRO A 347 14.74 20.88 -46.07
CA PRO A 347 16.12 21.38 -45.95
C PRO A 347 16.48 21.61 -44.47
N ALA A 348 17.66 21.99 -44.01
CA ALA A 348 19.07 21.86 -44.41
C ALA A 348 19.83 22.08 -43.08
N LEU A 349 20.81 21.23 -42.75
CA LEU A 349 21.66 21.39 -41.56
C LEU A 349 22.90 22.21 -41.95
N GLN A 350 23.18 23.23 -41.14
CA GLN A 350 24.47 23.92 -41.04
C GLN A 350 24.86 23.90 -39.56
N GLU A 351 25.88 23.11 -39.23
CA GLU A 351 26.73 23.37 -38.06
C GLU A 351 27.68 24.52 -38.42
N PRO A 352 28.07 25.35 -37.44
CA PRO A 352 29.47 25.23 -37.01
C PRO A 352 29.76 25.51 -35.52
N GLU A 353 30.88 24.91 -35.10
CA GLU A 353 31.94 25.43 -34.21
C GLU A 353 31.78 25.46 -32.68
N GLU A 354 32.55 24.57 -32.04
CA GLU A 354 33.13 24.72 -30.71
C GLU A 354 34.08 25.93 -30.62
N PRO A 355 34.35 26.41 -29.40
CA PRO A 355 35.74 26.74 -29.08
C PRO A 355 36.23 26.09 -27.78
N ALA A 356 37.42 25.50 -27.89
CA ALA A 356 38.30 25.15 -26.79
C ALA A 356 39.02 26.40 -26.23
N VAL A 357 39.20 26.46 -24.91
CA VAL A 357 40.24 27.31 -24.28
C VAL A 357 40.94 26.53 -23.16
N HIS A 358 42.27 26.55 -23.24
CA HIS A 358 43.27 25.92 -22.37
C HIS A 358 43.51 26.68 -21.04
N VAL A 359 43.64 25.90 -19.96
CA VAL A 359 44.69 25.87 -18.91
C VAL A 359 45.18 27.17 -18.25
N GLN A 360 45.10 27.21 -16.90
CA GLN A 360 46.26 27.46 -16.02
C GLN A 360 45.96 27.04 -14.57
N GLY A 361 46.91 26.30 -13.97
CA GLY A 361 46.91 25.94 -12.56
C GLY A 361 47.60 27.00 -11.69
N ALA A 362 47.23 27.05 -10.41
CA ALA A 362 48.05 27.62 -9.36
C ALA A 362 47.77 26.92 -8.03
N SER A 363 48.82 26.31 -7.49
CA SER A 363 48.99 25.89 -6.12
C SER A 363 48.82 27.06 -5.14
N ASN A 364 48.20 26.83 -3.98
CA ASN A 364 48.70 27.44 -2.75
C ASN A 364 48.32 26.66 -1.48
N THR A 365 49.37 26.27 -0.78
CA THR A 365 49.49 25.89 0.62
C THR A 365 49.12 27.04 1.57
N GLY A 366 48.58 26.76 2.76
CA GLY A 366 48.56 27.75 3.85
C GLY A 366 47.55 27.52 4.98
N SER A 367 47.98 26.77 6.00
CA SER A 367 47.87 27.05 7.45
C SER A 367 46.57 27.57 8.10
N LEU A 368 46.14 26.84 9.14
CA LEU A 368 45.28 27.28 10.27
C LEU A 368 45.71 28.62 10.89
N PRO A 369 44.81 29.29 11.63
CA PRO A 369 45.05 29.31 13.07
C PRO A 369 43.84 29.00 13.95
N ASP A 370 44.20 28.27 15.01
CA ASP A 370 43.56 28.03 16.29
C ASP A 370 43.17 29.34 17.02
N LYS A 371 42.02 29.34 17.71
CA LYS A 371 41.72 30.25 18.84
C LYS A 371 40.42 29.81 19.54
N ARG A 372 40.58 29.08 20.64
CA ARG A 372 39.64 29.05 21.77
C ARG A 372 39.76 30.36 22.56
N PRO A 373 38.72 30.71 23.34
CA PRO A 373 38.93 31.20 24.69
C PRO A 373 38.34 30.23 25.71
N ALA A 374 39.11 30.05 26.78
CA ALA A 374 38.70 29.44 28.03
C ALA A 374 37.79 30.40 28.82
N ASP A 375 36.90 29.86 29.63
CA ASP A 375 36.55 30.47 30.91
C ASP A 375 36.16 29.38 31.91
N ASP A 376 36.97 29.30 32.97
CA ASP A 376 36.74 28.54 34.19
C ASP A 376 35.93 29.42 35.16
N SER A 377 34.89 28.89 35.79
CA SER A 377 34.54 29.31 37.15
C SER A 377 33.76 28.22 37.88
N LEU A 378 34.20 28.02 39.12
CA LEU A 378 33.90 26.93 40.04
C LEU A 378 32.53 27.08 40.75
N ALA A 379 31.95 25.90 41.01
CA ALA A 379 31.34 25.42 42.26
C ALA A 379 30.46 26.33 43.15
N ALA A 380 29.23 25.88 43.43
CA ALA A 380 28.80 25.46 44.79
C ALA A 380 27.38 24.85 44.78
N PRO A 381 27.04 23.94 45.73
CA PRO A 381 25.83 23.10 45.72
C PRO A 381 24.67 23.71 46.52
N VAL A 382 23.43 23.35 46.19
CA VAL A 382 22.25 23.59 47.04
C VAL A 382 21.51 22.26 47.24
N GLU A 383 21.52 21.80 48.49
CA GLU A 383 20.66 20.74 49.01
C GLU A 383 19.27 21.26 49.39
N LEU A 384 18.35 20.30 49.64
CA LEU A 384 16.99 20.39 50.21
C LEU A 384 15.89 20.60 49.15
N THR A 385 14.78 19.85 49.09
CA THR A 385 14.11 18.97 50.07
C THR A 385 13.05 18.13 49.34
N ALA A 386 12.75 16.94 49.87
CA ALA A 386 11.59 16.15 49.47
C ALA A 386 10.29 16.77 50.02
N ALA A 387 9.28 16.96 49.18
CA ALA A 387 7.86 16.92 49.55
C ALA A 387 6.95 17.06 48.31
N GLN A 388 5.82 16.34 48.34
CA GLN A 388 4.57 16.57 47.60
C GLN A 388 4.42 15.94 46.20
N LEU A 389 4.11 14.63 46.19
CA LEU A 389 3.17 14.02 45.24
C LEU A 389 1.72 14.36 45.63
N PRO A 390 0.82 14.69 44.69
CA PRO A 390 -0.62 14.59 44.94
C PRO A 390 -1.19 13.26 44.42
N ALA A 391 -1.75 12.52 45.37
CA ALA A 391 -3.01 11.78 45.35
C ALA A 391 -3.41 10.91 44.13
N ARG A 392 -3.42 9.59 44.39
CA ARG A 392 -4.25 8.57 43.73
C ARG A 392 -5.73 8.97 43.75
N VAL A 393 -6.43 8.75 42.63
CA VAL A 393 -7.90 8.62 42.58
C VAL A 393 -8.26 7.11 42.51
N PRO A 394 -9.18 6.61 43.36
CA PRO A 394 -9.58 5.21 43.44
C PRO A 394 -10.83 4.92 42.61
N GLY A 395 -10.97 3.67 42.12
CA GLY A 395 -12.25 3.22 41.54
C GLY A 395 -12.11 2.10 40.50
N ALA A 396 -11.68 0.91 40.93
CA ALA A 396 -11.83 -0.31 40.13
C ALA A 396 -12.57 -1.35 40.98
N ALA A 397 -13.72 -1.83 40.47
CA ALA A 397 -14.41 -3.04 40.90
C ALA A 397 -15.45 -3.43 39.81
N PRO A 398 -15.95 -4.68 39.76
CA PRO A 398 -15.21 -5.87 39.37
C PRO A 398 -16.00 -6.73 38.35
N GLY A 399 -15.32 -7.64 37.63
CA GLY A 399 -16.03 -8.57 36.75
C GLY A 399 -15.18 -9.44 35.86
N PHE A 400 -14.17 -10.12 36.41
CA PHE A 400 -13.61 -11.32 35.77
C PHE A 400 -13.49 -12.43 36.81
N GLN A 401 -14.38 -13.39 36.68
CA GLN A 401 -14.35 -14.64 37.44
C GLN A 401 -13.43 -15.62 36.70
N GLN A 402 -12.48 -16.14 37.47
CA GLN A 402 -11.37 -17.01 37.10
C GLN A 402 -11.80 -18.39 36.58
N CYS A 403 -10.89 -19.03 35.85
CA CYS A 403 -10.24 -20.33 36.17
C CYS A 403 -9.75 -20.99 34.86
N SER A 404 -8.60 -21.65 34.76
CA SER A 404 -7.53 -21.98 35.72
C SER A 404 -6.49 -22.86 35.01
N GLY A 405 -5.22 -22.76 35.44
CA GLY A 405 -4.20 -23.82 35.33
C GLY A 405 -3.22 -23.65 34.16
N ARG A 406 -1.90 -23.63 34.35
CA ARG A 406 -1.06 -23.94 35.52
C ARG A 406 0.32 -23.29 35.33
N GLU A 407 0.84 -22.73 36.40
CA GLU A 407 2.16 -22.10 36.53
C GLU A 407 3.31 -23.12 36.66
N GLN A 408 4.49 -22.62 36.26
CA GLN A 408 5.84 -22.79 36.84
C GLN A 408 6.44 -24.20 36.98
N GLU A 409 7.63 -24.37 36.39
CA GLU A 409 8.77 -24.83 37.19
C GLU A 409 10.10 -24.26 36.66
N TYR A 410 10.85 -23.69 37.60
CA TYR A 410 12.16 -23.08 37.48
C TYR A 410 13.13 -24.08 38.12
N VAL A 411 14.12 -24.62 37.40
CA VAL A 411 15.28 -25.27 38.03
C VAL A 411 16.55 -24.83 37.33
N SER A 412 17.33 -24.04 38.05
CA SER A 412 18.75 -23.79 37.88
C SER A 412 19.57 -25.03 38.29
N SER A 413 20.53 -25.47 37.47
CA SER A 413 21.71 -26.21 37.96
C SER A 413 22.88 -26.26 36.96
N SER A 414 23.95 -25.55 37.31
CA SER A 414 25.38 -25.94 37.27
C SER A 414 26.08 -26.43 36.00
N LEU A 415 27.18 -25.74 35.65
CA LEU A 415 28.30 -26.19 34.82
C LEU A 415 29.02 -27.43 35.38
N GLN A 416 29.53 -28.32 34.50
CA GLN A 416 30.98 -28.59 34.40
C GLN A 416 31.37 -29.30 33.07
N PRO A 417 32.62 -29.14 32.58
CA PRO A 417 33.06 -29.50 31.22
C PRO A 417 33.94 -30.76 31.12
N GLY A 418 33.89 -31.43 29.96
CA GLY A 418 34.99 -32.20 29.37
C GLY A 418 34.88 -33.74 29.40
N MET A 419 34.65 -34.37 28.24
CA MET A 419 35.50 -35.45 27.69
C MET A 419 34.96 -36.07 26.38
N HIS A 420 35.88 -36.16 25.42
CA HIS A 420 36.01 -37.08 24.27
C HIS A 420 35.15 -36.97 23.01
N ALA A 421 35.90 -36.81 21.92
CA ALA A 421 35.51 -36.87 20.53
C ALA A 421 35.06 -38.28 20.10
N GLY A 422 34.00 -38.31 19.31
CA GLY A 422 33.59 -39.44 18.49
C GLY A 422 32.83 -38.90 17.28
N ALA A 423 33.36 -39.15 16.09
CA ALA A 423 32.76 -38.76 14.82
C ALA A 423 31.33 -39.29 14.68
N VAL A 424 30.39 -38.43 14.31
CA VAL A 424 29.05 -38.84 13.87
C VAL A 424 28.68 -38.02 12.63
N ASP A 425 28.39 -38.76 11.57
CA ASP A 425 27.98 -38.30 10.24
C ASP A 425 26.84 -37.28 10.27
N ALA A 426 27.05 -36.14 9.61
CA ALA A 426 26.02 -35.15 9.36
C ALA A 426 25.07 -35.64 8.26
N LYS A 427 23.96 -36.29 8.67
CA LYS A 427 22.75 -36.39 7.83
C LYS A 427 21.99 -35.06 7.87
N PRO A 428 21.42 -34.61 6.73
CA PRO A 428 20.67 -33.36 6.68
C PRO A 428 19.38 -33.48 7.49
N THR A 429 19.24 -32.60 8.48
CA THR A 429 18.06 -32.51 9.35
C THR A 429 16.83 -32.04 8.59
N GLU A 430 15.75 -32.76 8.90
CA GLU A 430 14.39 -32.69 8.41
C GLU A 430 13.81 -31.28 8.26
N SER A 431 13.28 -31.05 7.07
CA SER A 431 12.22 -30.10 6.78
C SER A 431 11.05 -30.23 7.76
N CYS A 432 10.59 -29.11 8.32
CA CYS A 432 9.32 -28.99 9.03
C CYS A 432 8.15 -29.52 8.17
N GLU A 433 7.83 -30.81 8.32
CA GLU A 433 6.54 -31.36 7.94
C GLU A 433 5.50 -30.85 8.96
N LEU A 434 4.70 -29.87 8.53
CA LEU A 434 3.45 -29.51 9.15
C LEU A 434 2.53 -30.74 9.14
N ASN A 435 2.47 -31.45 10.26
CA ASN A 435 1.55 -32.54 10.53
C ASN A 435 0.09 -32.02 10.48
N PRO A 436 -0.73 -32.33 9.45
CA PRO A 436 -2.10 -31.84 9.34
C PRO A 436 -3.05 -32.94 9.84
N SER A 437 -2.99 -33.27 11.13
CA SER A 437 -3.87 -34.28 11.72
C SER A 437 -4.46 -33.86 13.08
N GLY A 438 -4.74 -32.55 13.23
CA GLY A 438 -5.56 -32.00 14.31
C GLY A 438 -6.80 -31.29 13.75
N SER A 439 -7.97 -31.88 13.96
CA SER A 439 -9.35 -31.38 13.70
C SER A 439 -9.54 -30.35 12.56
N LEU A 440 -9.58 -30.84 11.32
CA LEU A 440 -10.11 -30.09 10.15
C LEU A 440 -11.65 -30.04 10.08
N LYS A 441 -12.37 -30.47 11.13
CA LYS A 441 -13.84 -30.42 11.16
C LYS A 441 -14.37 -29.07 11.67
N ASP A 442 -13.66 -28.40 12.56
CA ASP A 442 -14.19 -27.19 13.22
C ASP A 442 -13.87 -25.88 12.46
N ALA A 443 -12.77 -25.84 11.71
CA ALA A 443 -12.39 -24.71 10.85
C ALA A 443 -13.27 -24.59 9.58
N ASN A 444 -14.04 -25.63 9.26
CA ASN A 444 -14.88 -25.73 8.07
C ASN A 444 -16.31 -25.21 8.32
N SER A 445 -16.56 -24.44 9.37
CA SER A 445 -17.88 -23.84 9.66
C SER A 445 -17.94 -22.34 9.33
N ALA A 446 -16.79 -21.66 9.25
CA ALA A 446 -16.69 -20.21 9.05
C ALA A 446 -16.39 -19.75 7.60
N VAL A 447 -16.10 -20.68 6.67
CA VAL A 447 -15.81 -20.33 5.26
C VAL A 447 -17.11 -20.26 4.44
N PRO A 448 -17.41 -19.14 3.74
CA PRO A 448 -18.60 -19.01 2.88
C PRO A 448 -18.70 -20.16 1.87
N ILE A 449 -19.94 -20.63 1.61
CA ILE A 449 -20.22 -21.79 0.73
C ILE A 449 -19.57 -21.63 -0.65
N GLY A 450 -19.48 -20.40 -1.16
CA GLY A 450 -18.84 -20.06 -2.44
C GLY A 450 -17.35 -20.39 -2.56
N HIS A 451 -16.62 -20.48 -1.44
CA HIS A 451 -15.21 -20.86 -1.44
C HIS A 451 -14.99 -22.38 -1.49
N ARG A 452 -16.02 -23.18 -1.21
CA ARG A 452 -15.92 -24.65 -1.14
C ARG A 452 -16.20 -25.37 -2.45
N LEU A 453 -16.96 -24.74 -3.33
CA LEU A 453 -17.34 -25.32 -4.62
C LEU A 453 -16.42 -24.82 -5.75
N ASP A 454 -16.32 -25.63 -6.80
CA ASP A 454 -15.61 -25.31 -8.03
C ASP A 454 -16.33 -24.15 -8.76
N PRO A 455 -15.58 -23.11 -9.20
CA PRO A 455 -16.15 -21.98 -9.96
C PRO A 455 -16.96 -22.39 -11.20
N ARG A 456 -16.64 -23.51 -11.86
CA ARG A 456 -17.37 -23.99 -13.04
C ARG A 456 -18.80 -24.37 -12.71
N THR A 457 -19.02 -24.99 -11.55
CA THR A 457 -20.35 -25.39 -11.06
C THR A 457 -21.26 -24.18 -10.97
N PHE A 458 -20.74 -23.07 -10.45
CA PHE A 458 -21.49 -21.83 -10.40
C PHE A 458 -21.76 -21.26 -11.79
N TRP A 459 -20.78 -21.22 -12.70
CA TRP A 459 -21.00 -20.72 -14.07
C TRP A 459 -22.12 -21.47 -14.78
N ILE A 460 -22.10 -22.80 -14.70
CA ILE A 460 -23.14 -23.64 -15.29
C ILE A 460 -24.48 -23.40 -14.59
N GLY A 461 -24.48 -23.31 -13.26
CA GLY A 461 -25.67 -22.98 -12.47
C GLY A 461 -26.28 -21.62 -12.84
N TYR A 462 -25.44 -20.58 -13.01
CA TYR A 462 -25.88 -19.26 -13.44
C TYR A 462 -26.52 -19.29 -14.82
N ILE A 463 -25.91 -19.99 -15.78
CA ILE A 463 -26.45 -20.13 -17.14
C ILE A 463 -27.81 -20.86 -17.11
N LEU A 464 -27.89 -21.97 -16.38
CA LEU A 464 -29.13 -22.74 -16.24
C LEU A 464 -30.26 -21.92 -15.61
N LEU A 465 -29.98 -21.28 -14.46
CA LEU A 465 -30.95 -20.44 -13.77
C LEU A 465 -31.37 -19.24 -14.63
N SER A 466 -30.42 -18.56 -15.27
CA SER A 466 -30.72 -17.41 -16.13
C SER A 466 -31.59 -17.81 -17.33
N ALA A 467 -31.27 -18.92 -17.98
CA ALA A 467 -32.10 -19.46 -19.06
C ALA A 467 -33.51 -19.82 -18.55
N GLY A 468 -33.61 -20.51 -17.41
CA GLY A 468 -34.89 -20.89 -16.80
C GLY A 468 -35.77 -19.68 -16.45
N ILE A 469 -35.17 -18.59 -15.96
CA ILE A 469 -35.85 -17.33 -15.65
C ILE A 469 -36.31 -16.62 -16.94
N LEU A 470 -35.44 -16.49 -17.95
CA LEU A 470 -35.76 -15.80 -19.22
C LEU A 470 -36.82 -16.53 -20.04
N MET A 471 -36.99 -17.84 -19.83
CA MET A 471 -38.04 -18.63 -20.47
C MET A 471 -39.45 -18.33 -19.92
N GLN A 472 -39.57 -17.67 -18.77
CA GLN A 472 -40.85 -17.33 -18.15
C GLN A 472 -41.43 -16.04 -18.74
N ARG A 473 -42.59 -16.14 -19.40
CA ARG A 473 -43.35 -14.98 -19.88
C ARG A 473 -44.68 -14.78 -19.15
N THR A 474 -45.12 -15.79 -18.41
CA THR A 474 -46.37 -15.79 -17.65
C THR A 474 -46.18 -15.18 -16.27
N PRO A 475 -47.21 -14.56 -15.67
CA PRO A 475 -47.11 -13.99 -14.32
C PRO A 475 -46.79 -15.05 -13.26
N ALA A 476 -47.36 -16.26 -13.38
CA ALA A 476 -47.07 -17.39 -12.49
C ALA A 476 -45.60 -17.87 -12.62
N GLY A 477 -45.09 -17.95 -13.86
CA GLY A 477 -43.70 -18.31 -14.12
C GLY A 477 -42.71 -17.30 -13.56
N LEU A 478 -43.01 -16.00 -13.71
CA LEU A 478 -42.18 -14.92 -13.15
C LEU A 478 -42.22 -14.89 -11.61
N ALA A 479 -43.35 -15.20 -10.99
CA ALA A 479 -43.44 -15.34 -9.54
C ALA A 479 -42.56 -16.50 -9.04
N ALA A 480 -42.61 -17.67 -9.71
CA ALA A 480 -41.73 -18.79 -9.39
C ALA A 480 -40.24 -18.44 -9.57
N ALA A 481 -39.89 -17.75 -10.67
CA ALA A 481 -38.54 -17.24 -10.90
C ALA A 481 -38.09 -16.28 -9.79
N ALA A 482 -38.96 -15.36 -9.36
CA ALA A 482 -38.66 -14.42 -8.28
C ALA A 482 -38.41 -15.13 -6.94
N ILE A 483 -39.17 -16.17 -6.62
CA ILE A 483 -38.95 -17.01 -5.42
C ILE A 483 -37.58 -17.68 -5.49
N VAL A 484 -37.22 -18.29 -6.63
CA VAL A 484 -35.90 -18.92 -6.82
C VAL A 484 -34.78 -17.90 -6.63
N THR A 485 -34.89 -16.71 -7.24
CA THR A 485 -33.91 -15.64 -7.08
C THR A 485 -33.83 -15.14 -5.63
N ALA A 486 -34.96 -14.99 -4.94
CA ALA A 486 -35.00 -14.57 -3.53
C ALA A 486 -34.35 -15.59 -2.60
N VAL A 487 -34.61 -16.89 -2.82
CA VAL A 487 -33.94 -17.99 -2.11
C VAL A 487 -32.43 -17.96 -2.37
N ALA A 488 -32.00 -17.73 -3.61
CA ALA A 488 -30.58 -17.60 -3.93
C ALA A 488 -29.92 -16.41 -3.21
N VAL A 489 -30.57 -15.24 -3.14
CA VAL A 489 -30.10 -14.09 -2.35
C VAL A 489 -30.00 -14.46 -0.87
N LEU A 490 -31.03 -15.07 -0.29
CA LEU A 490 -31.06 -15.43 1.13
C LEU A 490 -29.97 -16.44 1.50
N LEU A 491 -29.79 -17.48 0.67
CA LEU A 491 -28.74 -18.50 0.85
C LEU A 491 -27.33 -17.93 0.68
N SER A 492 -27.18 -16.91 -0.18
CA SER A 492 -25.88 -16.28 -0.43
C SER A 492 -25.33 -15.46 0.74
N ARG A 493 -26.19 -15.04 1.69
CA ARG A 493 -25.87 -14.11 2.79
C ARG A 493 -25.25 -12.78 2.33
N VAL A 494 -25.40 -12.42 1.05
CA VAL A 494 -24.89 -11.15 0.53
C VAL A 494 -25.73 -10.00 1.09
N PRO A 495 -25.12 -8.93 1.62
CA PRO A 495 -25.87 -7.78 2.14
C PRO A 495 -26.77 -7.18 1.06
N LEU A 496 -28.06 -7.06 1.35
CA LEU A 496 -29.10 -6.54 0.43
C LEU A 496 -28.73 -5.18 -0.17
N ALA A 497 -27.96 -4.36 0.56
CA ALA A 497 -27.47 -3.07 0.07
C ALA A 497 -26.59 -3.18 -1.20
N VAL A 498 -25.84 -4.27 -1.36
CA VAL A 498 -24.98 -4.50 -2.53
C VAL A 498 -25.82 -4.81 -3.77
N VAL A 499 -26.88 -5.58 -3.63
CA VAL A 499 -27.82 -5.92 -4.71
C VAL A 499 -28.73 -4.73 -5.05
N TRP A 500 -29.19 -3.99 -4.04
CA TRP A 500 -30.13 -2.89 -4.20
C TRP A 500 -29.58 -1.70 -4.98
N ARG A 501 -28.27 -1.41 -4.83
CA ARG A 501 -27.60 -0.28 -5.52
C ARG A 501 -27.76 -0.31 -7.05
N PRO A 502 -27.33 -1.37 -7.77
CA PRO A 502 -27.53 -1.47 -9.22
C PRO A 502 -29.01 -1.65 -9.58
N LEU A 503 -29.78 -2.36 -8.75
CA LEU A 503 -31.20 -2.62 -9.00
C LEU A 503 -32.04 -1.34 -9.03
N ARG A 504 -31.71 -0.33 -8.22
CA ARG A 504 -32.42 0.96 -8.18
C ARG A 504 -32.46 1.65 -9.55
N ALA A 505 -31.34 1.69 -10.26
CA ALA A 505 -31.29 2.31 -11.58
C ALA A 505 -32.14 1.55 -12.60
N PHE A 506 -32.10 0.21 -12.54
CA PHE A 506 -32.92 -0.64 -13.42
C PHE A 506 -34.42 -0.53 -13.11
N LEU A 507 -34.81 -0.44 -11.83
CA LEU A 507 -36.20 -0.20 -11.41
C LEU A 507 -36.76 1.10 -11.99
N ILE A 508 -35.97 2.20 -11.93
CA ILE A 508 -36.35 3.49 -12.50
C ILE A 508 -36.51 3.36 -14.02
N PHE A 509 -35.54 2.74 -14.70
CA PHE A 509 -35.62 2.50 -16.14
C PHE A 509 -36.86 1.68 -16.51
N MET A 510 -37.13 0.58 -15.79
CA MET A 510 -38.29 -0.27 -16.02
C MET A 510 -39.62 0.48 -15.85
N LEU A 511 -39.73 1.33 -14.82
CA LEU A 511 -40.91 2.18 -14.61
C LEU A 511 -41.09 3.17 -15.76
N ILE A 512 -40.01 3.86 -16.18
CA ILE A 512 -40.05 4.80 -17.30
C ILE A 512 -40.44 4.09 -18.60
N SER A 513 -39.82 2.95 -18.91
CA SER A 513 -40.13 2.14 -20.09
C SER A 513 -41.58 1.65 -20.08
N GLY A 514 -42.11 1.26 -18.90
CA GLY A 514 -43.52 0.90 -18.73
C GLY A 514 -44.46 2.05 -19.05
N VAL A 515 -44.16 3.25 -18.53
CA VAL A 515 -44.95 4.47 -18.83
C VAL A 515 -44.92 4.79 -20.33
N ILE A 516 -43.73 4.76 -20.94
CA ILE A 516 -43.55 5.05 -22.37
C ILE A 516 -44.34 4.05 -23.23
N ALA A 517 -44.24 2.75 -22.93
CA ALA A 517 -44.98 1.72 -23.66
C ALA A 517 -46.50 1.81 -23.48
N GLY A 518 -46.96 2.37 -22.36
CA GLY A 518 -48.37 2.62 -22.10
C GLY A 518 -48.96 3.82 -22.85
N ILE A 519 -48.13 4.73 -23.37
CA ILE A 519 -48.59 5.92 -24.11
C ILE A 519 -48.87 5.51 -25.56
N SER A 520 -50.14 5.54 -25.96
CA SER A 520 -50.53 5.41 -27.36
C SER A 520 -50.86 6.78 -27.96
N LEU A 521 -50.24 7.10 -29.09
CA LEU A 521 -50.54 8.29 -29.90
C LEU A 521 -51.42 7.83 -31.08
N PRO A 522 -52.75 8.04 -31.03
CA PRO A 522 -53.63 7.67 -32.13
C PRO A 522 -53.33 8.55 -33.36
N LEU A 523 -52.63 7.97 -34.35
CA LEU A 523 -52.41 8.55 -35.67
C LEU A 523 -53.64 8.23 -36.56
N GLY A 524 -54.79 8.82 -36.25
CA GLY A 524 -56.04 8.57 -37.00
C GLY A 524 -57.20 9.43 -36.53
N SER A 525 -57.81 10.14 -37.49
CA SER A 525 -58.80 11.22 -37.33
C SER A 525 -60.03 10.86 -36.49
N GLY A 526 -60.37 11.71 -35.51
CA GLY A 526 -61.75 11.88 -35.05
C GLY A 526 -62.06 11.79 -33.54
N GLY A 527 -61.07 11.68 -32.64
CA GLY A 527 -61.31 11.59 -31.19
C GLY A 527 -60.58 12.65 -30.36
N SER A 528 -61.28 13.32 -29.44
CA SER A 528 -60.82 14.47 -28.63
C SER A 528 -59.77 14.18 -27.53
N ARG A 529 -59.07 13.04 -27.58
CA ARG A 529 -57.98 12.71 -26.64
C ARG A 529 -56.66 12.56 -27.37
N TRP A 530 -55.80 13.57 -27.19
CA TRP A 530 -54.47 13.69 -27.79
C TRP A 530 -53.48 12.65 -27.24
N VAL A 531 -53.78 12.06 -26.07
CA VAL A 531 -52.99 11.01 -25.42
C VAL A 531 -53.95 10.01 -24.76
N SER A 532 -53.80 8.72 -25.07
CA SER A 532 -54.46 7.64 -24.34
C SER A 532 -53.42 6.75 -23.66
N PHE A 533 -53.77 6.24 -22.47
CA PHE A 533 -52.91 5.34 -21.72
C PHE A 533 -53.49 3.92 -21.76
N ASN A 534 -52.74 2.98 -22.32
CA ASN A 534 -53.07 1.56 -22.32
C ASN A 534 -52.33 0.86 -21.16
N PRO A 535 -53.02 0.56 -20.04
CA PRO A 535 -52.39 -0.11 -18.90
C PRO A 535 -51.92 -1.53 -19.24
N GLY A 536 -52.51 -2.19 -20.24
CA GLY A 536 -52.09 -3.51 -20.70
C GLY A 536 -50.70 -3.47 -21.33
N ALA A 537 -50.46 -2.54 -22.26
CA ALA A 537 -49.16 -2.36 -22.91
C ALA A 537 -48.05 -1.96 -21.91
N ALA A 538 -48.39 -1.10 -20.94
CA ALA A 538 -47.48 -0.75 -19.85
C ALA A 538 -47.10 -1.97 -18.99
N LEU A 539 -48.09 -2.80 -18.62
CA LEU A 539 -47.87 -3.99 -17.81
C LEU A 539 -47.06 -5.06 -18.55
N GLU A 540 -47.30 -5.24 -19.86
CA GLU A 540 -46.52 -6.15 -20.70
C GLU A 540 -45.05 -5.73 -20.81
N ALA A 541 -44.78 -4.43 -20.99
CA ALA A 541 -43.42 -3.90 -21.02
C ALA A 541 -42.69 -4.12 -19.69
N VAL A 542 -43.35 -3.81 -18.56
CA VAL A 542 -42.79 -4.06 -17.22
C VAL A 542 -42.54 -5.55 -17.00
N ARG A 543 -43.48 -6.42 -17.42
CA ARG A 543 -43.35 -7.87 -17.30
C ARG A 543 -42.18 -8.43 -18.10
N GLY A 544 -41.95 -7.91 -19.31
CA GLY A 544 -40.79 -8.28 -20.14
C GLY A 544 -39.44 -7.91 -19.51
N LEU A 545 -39.39 -6.76 -18.82
CA LEU A 545 -38.18 -6.30 -18.14
C LEU A 545 -37.95 -6.98 -16.78
N LEU A 546 -39.00 -7.50 -16.13
CA LEU A 546 -38.90 -8.18 -14.84
C LEU A 546 -37.99 -9.43 -14.90
N GLY A 547 -38.07 -10.21 -15.97
CA GLY A 547 -37.19 -11.37 -16.17
C GLY A 547 -35.71 -10.97 -16.25
N ILE A 548 -35.41 -9.89 -16.98
CA ILE A 548 -34.05 -9.33 -17.09
C ILE A 548 -33.56 -8.83 -15.73
N MET A 549 -34.45 -8.21 -14.95
CA MET A 549 -34.16 -7.75 -13.58
C MET A 549 -33.74 -8.91 -12.65
N LEU A 550 -34.44 -10.04 -12.72
CA LEU A 550 -34.14 -11.23 -11.92
C LEU A 550 -32.78 -11.84 -12.30
N VAL A 551 -32.46 -11.88 -13.60
CA VAL A 551 -31.13 -12.30 -14.08
C VAL A 551 -30.05 -11.34 -13.62
N LEU A 552 -30.30 -10.02 -13.65
CA LEU A 552 -29.37 -9.01 -13.17
C LEU A 552 -29.05 -9.19 -11.68
N ILE A 553 -30.07 -9.49 -10.85
CA ILE A 553 -29.87 -9.80 -9.42
C ILE A 553 -28.93 -11.00 -9.28
N LEU A 554 -29.19 -12.09 -10.00
CA LEU A 554 -28.34 -13.28 -9.97
C LEU A 554 -26.90 -12.98 -10.44
N GLY A 555 -26.76 -12.14 -11.46
CA GLY A 555 -25.47 -11.70 -11.99
C GLY A 555 -24.66 -10.86 -11.01
N VAL A 556 -25.30 -10.04 -10.16
CA VAL A 556 -24.63 -9.26 -9.11
C VAL A 556 -24.18 -10.15 -7.94
N LEU A 557 -24.97 -11.18 -7.60
CA LEU A 557 -24.62 -12.15 -6.54
C LEU A 557 -23.38 -12.96 -6.89
N PHE A 558 -23.22 -13.29 -8.17
CA PHE A 558 -22.25 -14.28 -8.62
C PHE A 558 -20.78 -13.90 -8.34
N PRO A 559 -20.28 -12.69 -8.69
CA PRO A 559 -18.93 -12.27 -8.34
C PRO A 559 -18.67 -12.18 -6.83
N GLN A 560 -19.71 -11.87 -6.03
CA GLN A 560 -19.62 -11.76 -4.57
C GLN A 560 -19.41 -13.13 -3.90
N LEU A 561 -19.92 -14.20 -4.50
CA LEU A 561 -19.84 -15.56 -3.95
C LEU A 561 -18.48 -16.23 -4.22
N ILE A 562 -17.90 -16.05 -5.40
CA ILE A 562 -16.74 -16.83 -5.88
C ILE A 562 -15.44 -16.02 -5.75
N GLY A 563 -15.54 -14.69 -5.80
CA GLY A 563 -14.41 -13.79 -5.96
C GLY A 563 -13.88 -13.76 -7.41
N TYR A 564 -13.48 -12.58 -7.89
CA TYR A 564 -13.09 -12.34 -9.28
C TYR A 564 -11.98 -13.27 -9.79
N LEU A 565 -11.00 -13.59 -8.95
CA LEU A 565 -9.84 -14.43 -9.32
C LEU A 565 -10.23 -15.89 -9.60
N ARG A 566 -11.11 -16.48 -8.78
CA ARG A 566 -11.58 -17.86 -8.98
C ARG A 566 -12.58 -17.93 -10.12
N MET A 567 -13.44 -16.90 -10.26
CA MET A 567 -14.38 -16.77 -11.37
C MET A 567 -13.65 -16.81 -12.72
N LYS A 568 -12.59 -16.01 -12.85
CA LYS A 568 -11.72 -15.97 -14.03
C LYS A 568 -11.15 -17.34 -14.38
N ARG A 569 -10.56 -18.06 -13.41
CA ARG A 569 -10.02 -19.42 -13.63
C ARG A 569 -11.11 -20.41 -14.06
N GLY A 570 -12.32 -20.27 -13.50
CA GLY A 570 -13.48 -21.06 -13.91
C GLY A 570 -13.84 -20.87 -15.37
N VAL A 571 -13.81 -19.61 -15.87
CA VAL A 571 -14.02 -19.31 -17.30
C VAL A 571 -12.91 -19.89 -18.16
N GLU A 572 -11.64 -19.64 -17.80
CA GLU A 572 -10.47 -20.12 -18.55
C GLU A 572 -10.49 -21.64 -18.74
N GLN A 573 -10.82 -22.38 -17.68
CA GLN A 573 -10.86 -23.84 -17.74
C GLN A 573 -12.18 -24.39 -18.31
N GLY A 574 -13.30 -23.71 -18.12
CA GLY A 574 -14.60 -24.08 -18.70
C GLY A 574 -14.60 -23.98 -20.23
N LEU A 575 -13.93 -22.96 -20.78
CA LEU A 575 -13.78 -22.78 -22.23
C LEU A 575 -12.82 -23.80 -22.86
N HIS A 576 -12.04 -24.56 -22.08
CA HIS A 576 -11.08 -25.53 -22.61
C HIS A 576 -11.74 -26.60 -23.49
N PHE A 577 -12.99 -27.00 -23.24
CA PHE A 577 -13.70 -27.96 -24.09
C PHE A 577 -13.85 -27.46 -25.54
N LEU A 578 -13.92 -26.14 -25.74
CA LEU A 578 -14.04 -25.52 -27.07
C LEU A 578 -12.76 -25.62 -27.90
N THR A 579 -11.62 -26.02 -27.32
CA THR A 579 -10.39 -26.33 -28.06
C THR A 579 -10.59 -27.49 -29.04
N ARG A 580 -11.53 -28.40 -28.73
CA ARG A 580 -11.91 -29.51 -29.62
C ARG A 580 -12.52 -29.02 -30.95
N PHE A 581 -13.04 -27.80 -30.98
CA PHE A 581 -13.64 -27.16 -32.15
C PHE A 581 -12.69 -26.20 -32.88
N LYS A 582 -11.37 -26.27 -32.63
CA LYS A 582 -10.34 -25.39 -33.22
C LYS A 582 -10.55 -23.89 -32.96
N LEU A 583 -11.36 -23.53 -31.96
CA LEU A 583 -11.52 -22.13 -31.55
C LEU A 583 -10.25 -21.67 -30.79
N PRO A 584 -9.83 -20.39 -30.91
CA PRO A 584 -8.64 -19.85 -30.25
C PRO A 584 -8.90 -19.58 -28.76
N VAL A 585 -9.22 -20.65 -28.02
CA VAL A 585 -9.60 -20.59 -26.60
C VAL A 585 -8.51 -19.94 -25.75
N GLU A 586 -7.24 -20.17 -26.06
CA GLU A 586 -6.14 -19.57 -25.30
C GLU A 586 -6.08 -18.06 -25.43
N ALA A 587 -6.32 -17.52 -26.63
CA ALA A 587 -6.35 -16.08 -26.86
C ALA A 587 -7.56 -15.46 -26.13
N VAL A 588 -8.74 -16.08 -26.24
CA VAL A 588 -9.96 -15.63 -25.53
C VAL A 588 -9.79 -15.71 -24.01
N ALA A 589 -9.22 -16.81 -23.52
CA ALA A 589 -8.95 -17.03 -22.11
C ALA A 589 -7.96 -15.99 -21.58
N LEU A 590 -6.86 -15.71 -22.31
CA LEU A 590 -5.92 -14.65 -21.99
C LEU A 590 -6.61 -13.29 -21.99
N THR A 591 -7.33 -12.91 -23.04
CA THR A 591 -8.02 -11.60 -23.09
C THR A 591 -9.00 -11.43 -21.92
N ALA A 592 -9.78 -12.46 -21.59
CA ALA A 592 -10.65 -12.45 -20.40
C ALA A 592 -9.83 -12.37 -19.10
N SER A 593 -8.74 -13.14 -19.01
CA SER A 593 -7.75 -13.14 -17.93
C SER A 593 -7.26 -11.73 -17.62
N LEU A 594 -6.92 -10.99 -18.68
CA LEU A 594 -6.40 -9.64 -18.64
C LEU A 594 -7.49 -8.67 -18.23
N MET A 595 -8.65 -8.67 -18.91
CA MET A 595 -9.78 -7.79 -18.59
C MET A 595 -10.16 -7.88 -17.11
N PHE A 596 -10.28 -9.09 -16.56
CA PHE A 596 -10.61 -9.27 -15.15
C PHE A 596 -9.50 -8.86 -14.18
N ARG A 597 -8.24 -8.85 -14.62
CA ARG A 597 -7.13 -8.29 -13.83
C ARG A 597 -7.09 -6.77 -13.92
N PHE A 598 -7.42 -6.20 -15.07
CA PHE A 598 -7.43 -4.76 -15.30
C PHE A 598 -8.57 -4.06 -14.57
N ILE A 599 -9.77 -4.64 -14.46
CA ILE A 599 -10.90 -3.97 -13.78
C ILE A 599 -10.54 -3.55 -12.34
N PRO A 600 -10.04 -4.43 -11.46
CA PRO A 600 -9.61 -4.02 -10.12
C PRO A 600 -8.44 -3.03 -10.13
N LEU A 601 -7.51 -3.16 -11.09
CA LEU A 601 -6.38 -2.25 -11.22
C LEU A 601 -6.84 -0.82 -11.60
N ILE A 602 -7.75 -0.71 -12.56
CA ILE A 602 -8.37 0.54 -13.00
C ILE A 602 -9.10 1.19 -11.81
N GLN A 603 -9.87 0.40 -11.04
CA GLN A 603 -10.53 0.90 -9.84
C GLN A 603 -9.53 1.38 -8.77
N ALA A 604 -8.44 0.64 -8.55
CA ALA A 604 -7.39 1.02 -7.60
C ALA A 604 -6.71 2.34 -8.02
N GLN A 605 -6.39 2.51 -9.30
CA GLN A 605 -5.84 3.76 -9.82
C GLN A 605 -6.80 4.93 -9.65
N TRP A 606 -8.10 4.70 -9.91
CA TRP A 606 -9.12 5.73 -9.71
C TRP A 606 -9.17 6.23 -8.26
N VAL A 607 -9.17 5.30 -7.29
CA VAL A 607 -9.14 5.63 -5.86
C VAL A 607 -7.84 6.34 -5.47
N ARG A 608 -6.70 5.89 -6.00
CA ARG A 608 -5.38 6.50 -5.77
C ARG A 608 -5.32 7.95 -6.22
N PHE A 609 -5.71 8.26 -7.46
CA PHE A 609 -5.72 9.65 -7.94
C PHE A 609 -6.71 10.53 -7.18
N GLY A 610 -7.83 9.95 -6.72
CA GLY A 610 -8.74 10.59 -5.76
C GLY A 610 -8.03 11.02 -4.49
N ARG A 611 -7.22 10.12 -3.92
CA ARG A 611 -6.44 10.40 -2.71
C ARG A 611 -5.38 11.48 -2.96
N ILE A 612 -4.66 11.42 -4.08
CA ILE A 612 -3.63 12.40 -4.46
C ILE A 612 -4.24 13.80 -4.65
N ALA A 613 -5.31 13.92 -5.45
CA ALA A 613 -5.96 15.20 -5.72
C ALA A 613 -6.51 15.85 -4.44
N ARG A 614 -7.04 15.02 -3.54
CA ARG A 614 -7.47 15.43 -2.20
C ARG A 614 -6.26 15.87 -1.36
N ALA A 615 -5.19 15.10 -1.28
CA ALA A 615 -3.98 15.48 -0.52
C ALA A 615 -3.38 16.82 -0.97
N ARG A 616 -3.51 17.16 -2.26
CA ARG A 616 -3.11 18.47 -2.81
C ARG A 616 -4.15 19.59 -2.65
N GLY A 617 -5.21 19.39 -1.87
CA GLY A 617 -6.22 20.42 -1.57
C GLY A 617 -7.17 20.77 -2.73
N GLN A 618 -7.21 19.97 -3.80
CA GLN A 618 -8.04 20.21 -4.99
C GLN A 618 -9.41 19.51 -4.98
N GLY A 619 -9.69 18.63 -4.00
CA GLY A 619 -10.96 17.89 -3.88
C GLY A 619 -11.67 18.05 -2.53
N ARG A 620 -13.00 17.86 -2.53
CA ARG A 620 -13.81 17.74 -1.31
C ARG A 620 -13.64 16.32 -0.77
N SER A 621 -13.21 16.19 0.47
CA SER A 621 -13.32 14.90 1.18
C SER A 621 -14.78 14.73 1.55
N ARG A 622 -15.51 13.80 0.93
CA ARG A 622 -16.90 13.48 1.27
C ARG A 622 -17.02 11.98 1.48
N LYS A 623 -17.87 11.58 2.42
CA LYS A 623 -18.21 10.18 2.69
C LYS A 623 -18.86 9.46 1.50
N ALA A 624 -19.36 10.19 0.50
CA ALA A 624 -19.99 9.62 -0.69
C ALA A 624 -19.58 10.34 -1.99
N GLY A 625 -18.89 9.59 -2.86
CA GLY A 625 -18.71 9.92 -4.28
C GLY A 625 -17.63 10.96 -4.59
N ILE A 626 -17.22 10.96 -5.86
CA ILE A 626 -16.33 11.95 -6.47
C ILE A 626 -17.22 12.95 -7.22
N GLY A 627 -17.06 14.24 -6.94
CA GLY A 627 -17.80 15.29 -7.65
C GLY A 627 -17.32 15.46 -9.09
N LEU A 628 -18.17 16.01 -9.97
CA LEU A 628 -17.81 16.27 -11.39
C LEU A 628 -16.57 17.18 -11.54
N GLY A 629 -16.34 18.09 -10.60
CA GLY A 629 -15.14 18.93 -10.56
C GLY A 629 -13.85 18.15 -10.24
N GLU A 630 -13.93 17.15 -9.36
CA GLU A 630 -12.81 16.26 -9.06
C GLU A 630 -12.48 15.35 -10.24
N PHE A 631 -13.51 14.85 -10.94
CA PHE A 631 -13.36 14.04 -12.15
C PHE A 631 -12.43 14.70 -13.17
N ARG A 632 -12.63 16.00 -13.45
CA ARG A 632 -11.80 16.75 -14.41
C ARG A 632 -10.33 16.83 -14.01
N ILE A 633 -10.04 16.89 -12.71
CA ILE A 633 -8.66 16.95 -12.19
C ILE A 633 -7.98 15.58 -12.32
N MET A 634 -8.73 14.49 -12.14
CA MET A 634 -8.19 13.14 -12.08
C MET A 634 -8.15 12.43 -13.44
N ALA A 635 -9.03 12.79 -14.37
CA ALA A 635 -9.19 12.07 -15.64
C ALA A 635 -7.90 11.99 -16.47
N ILE A 636 -7.20 13.12 -16.66
CA ILE A 636 -5.95 13.15 -17.44
C ILE A 636 -4.85 12.28 -16.76
N PRO A 637 -4.51 12.50 -15.47
CA PRO A 637 -3.56 11.66 -14.74
C PRO A 637 -3.89 10.16 -14.81
N PHE A 638 -5.17 9.84 -14.65
CA PHE A 638 -5.68 8.49 -14.68
C PHE A 638 -5.49 7.83 -16.04
N VAL A 639 -5.91 8.48 -17.13
CA VAL A 639 -5.76 7.96 -18.49
C VAL A 639 -4.28 7.74 -18.82
N VAL A 640 -3.42 8.71 -18.49
CA VAL A 640 -1.97 8.58 -18.68
C VAL A 640 -1.42 7.37 -17.89
N SER A 641 -1.85 7.18 -16.65
CA SER A 641 -1.46 6.02 -15.85
C SER A 641 -1.97 4.69 -16.43
N LEU A 642 -3.15 4.67 -17.04
CA LEU A 642 -3.69 3.47 -17.68
C LEU A 642 -2.89 3.07 -18.91
N ILE A 643 -2.53 4.05 -19.76
CA ILE A 643 -1.69 3.81 -20.94
C ILE A 643 -0.35 3.20 -20.51
N ARG A 644 0.27 3.75 -19.46
CA ARG A 644 1.53 3.23 -18.93
C ARG A 644 1.42 1.84 -18.33
N MET A 645 0.35 1.60 -17.57
CA MET A 645 0.11 0.27 -17.01
C MET A 645 -0.07 -0.76 -18.13
N ALA A 646 -0.65 -0.38 -19.28
CA ALA A 646 -0.74 -1.24 -20.44
C ALA A 646 0.64 -1.56 -21.03
N ASP A 647 1.55 -0.56 -21.10
CA ASP A 647 2.92 -0.73 -21.57
C ASP A 647 3.75 -1.64 -20.65
N GLU A 648 3.78 -1.34 -19.33
CA GLU A 648 4.43 -2.18 -18.31
C GLU A 648 3.90 -3.62 -18.34
N PHE A 649 2.58 -3.77 -18.56
CA PHE A 649 1.95 -5.06 -18.65
C PHE A 649 2.32 -5.79 -19.94
N SER A 650 2.46 -5.08 -21.07
CA SER A 650 2.95 -5.63 -22.34
C SER A 650 4.37 -6.16 -22.18
N THR A 651 5.29 -5.35 -21.65
CA THR A 651 6.66 -5.77 -21.36
C THR A 651 6.69 -6.97 -20.41
N ALA A 652 5.88 -6.95 -19.36
CA ALA A 652 5.80 -8.08 -18.42
C ALA A 652 5.26 -9.36 -19.07
N LEU A 653 4.33 -9.26 -20.03
CA LEU A 653 3.85 -10.39 -20.81
C LEU A 653 4.94 -10.92 -21.76
N GLU A 654 5.67 -10.05 -22.43
CA GLU A 654 6.80 -10.42 -23.28
C GLU A 654 7.91 -11.12 -22.49
N LEU A 655 8.30 -10.56 -21.33
CA LEU A 655 9.27 -11.18 -20.41
C LEU A 655 8.81 -12.55 -19.90
N ARG A 656 7.49 -12.74 -19.76
CA ARG A 656 6.89 -14.03 -19.40
C ARG A 656 6.68 -14.97 -20.58
N GLY A 657 7.17 -14.62 -21.76
CA GLY A 657 7.10 -15.46 -22.96
C GLY A 657 5.72 -15.55 -23.60
N TYR A 658 4.77 -14.67 -23.28
CA TYR A 658 3.43 -14.69 -23.89
C TYR A 658 3.45 -14.34 -25.40
N SER A 659 4.55 -13.80 -25.92
CA SER A 659 4.78 -13.54 -27.35
C SER A 659 5.28 -14.77 -28.12
N ARG A 660 5.75 -15.84 -27.45
CA ARG A 660 6.23 -17.05 -28.12
C ARG A 660 5.10 -18.06 -28.32
N THR A 661 4.55 -18.09 -29.53
CA THR A 661 3.61 -19.14 -29.94
C THR A 661 4.34 -20.48 -30.07
N GLY A 662 4.06 -21.44 -29.16
CA GLY A 662 4.49 -22.84 -29.32
C GLY A 662 5.08 -23.52 -28.09
N GLU A 663 5.43 -22.80 -27.02
CA GLU A 663 5.99 -23.42 -25.80
C GLU A 663 4.90 -23.82 -24.80
N ALA A 664 5.01 -25.04 -24.27
CA ALA A 664 4.06 -25.60 -23.32
C ALA A 664 4.14 -24.85 -21.97
N ARG A 665 3.04 -24.19 -21.60
CA ARG A 665 2.96 -23.38 -20.39
C ARG A 665 2.93 -24.24 -19.13
N THR A 666 3.71 -23.85 -18.12
CA THR A 666 3.70 -24.50 -16.79
C THR A 666 2.37 -24.25 -16.10
N ARG A 667 1.52 -25.28 -16.02
CA ARG A 667 0.22 -25.23 -15.33
C ARG A 667 0.44 -25.55 -13.85
N SER A 668 0.43 -24.55 -12.97
CA SER A 668 0.69 -24.80 -11.54
C SER A 668 -0.50 -25.38 -10.77
N PHE A 669 -1.74 -25.27 -11.27
CA PHE A 669 -2.92 -25.80 -10.58
C PHE A 669 -4.03 -26.23 -11.55
N THR A 670 -4.45 -27.50 -11.48
CA THR A 670 -5.66 -28.02 -12.11
C THR A 670 -6.80 -28.01 -11.09
N LEU A 671 -7.96 -27.42 -11.41
CA LEU A 671 -9.15 -27.56 -10.56
C LEU A 671 -9.75 -28.95 -10.82
N GLN A 672 -9.99 -29.70 -9.75
CA GLN A 672 -10.67 -30.99 -9.79
C GLN A 672 -12.04 -30.86 -9.12
N MET A 673 -13.11 -31.24 -9.84
CA MET A 673 -14.46 -31.22 -9.29
C MET A 673 -14.60 -32.27 -8.19
N GLN A 674 -15.12 -31.87 -7.03
CA GLN A 674 -15.39 -32.74 -5.90
C GLN A 674 -16.83 -33.25 -5.93
N LYS A 675 -17.14 -34.29 -5.13
CA LYS A 675 -18.50 -34.86 -5.04
C LYS A 675 -19.57 -33.82 -4.63
N SER A 676 -19.19 -32.80 -3.87
CA SER A 676 -20.03 -31.65 -3.51
C SER A 676 -20.44 -30.81 -4.73
N ASP A 677 -19.56 -30.67 -5.72
CA ASP A 677 -19.81 -29.90 -6.93
C ASP A 677 -20.88 -30.55 -7.81
N TYR A 678 -20.82 -31.87 -7.95
CA TYR A 678 -21.84 -32.63 -8.68
C TYR A 678 -23.21 -32.56 -7.99
N LYS A 679 -23.26 -32.56 -6.65
CA LYS A 679 -24.51 -32.36 -5.90
C LYS A 679 -25.08 -30.97 -6.14
N ALA A 680 -24.25 -29.93 -6.09
CA ALA A 680 -24.69 -28.56 -6.37
C ALA A 680 -25.18 -28.40 -7.82
N LEU A 681 -24.48 -29.00 -8.79
CA LEU A 681 -24.91 -29.02 -10.19
C LEU A 681 -26.27 -29.71 -10.37
N PHE A 682 -26.47 -30.84 -9.70
CA PHE A 682 -27.75 -31.56 -9.73
C PHE A 682 -28.90 -30.70 -9.20
N ILE A 683 -28.67 -29.95 -8.12
CA ILE A 683 -29.66 -29.00 -7.59
C ILE A 683 -29.99 -27.91 -8.62
N PHE A 684 -28.99 -27.31 -9.28
CA PHE A 684 -29.23 -26.31 -10.32
C PHE A 684 -30.05 -26.86 -11.50
N VAL A 685 -29.78 -28.09 -11.93
CA VAL A 685 -30.55 -28.78 -12.98
C VAL A 685 -31.99 -29.03 -12.52
N LEU A 686 -32.20 -29.48 -11.29
CA LEU A 686 -33.54 -29.72 -10.74
C LEU A 686 -34.36 -28.43 -10.67
N VAL A 687 -33.75 -27.33 -10.24
CA VAL A 687 -34.41 -26.01 -10.23
C VAL A 687 -34.73 -25.54 -11.64
N PHE A 688 -33.84 -25.76 -12.61
CA PHE A 688 -34.11 -25.45 -14.02
C PHE A 688 -35.29 -26.27 -14.57
N ILE A 689 -35.32 -27.58 -14.29
CA ILE A 689 -36.44 -28.46 -14.69
C ILE A 689 -37.75 -27.99 -14.05
N LEU A 690 -37.72 -27.60 -12.77
CA LEU A 690 -38.90 -27.05 -12.08
C LEU A 690 -39.42 -25.78 -12.79
N LEU A 691 -38.54 -24.83 -13.11
CA LEU A 691 -38.93 -23.63 -13.86
C LEU A 691 -39.47 -23.97 -15.26
N PHE A 692 -38.87 -24.96 -15.93
CA PHE A 692 -39.35 -25.45 -17.22
C PHE A 692 -40.74 -26.09 -17.14
N LEU A 693 -41.01 -26.87 -16.08
CA LEU A 693 -42.32 -27.47 -15.83
C LEU A 693 -43.38 -26.41 -15.52
N VAL A 694 -43.05 -25.40 -14.71
CA VAL A 694 -43.95 -24.26 -14.45
C VAL A 694 -44.31 -23.53 -15.74
N LYS A 695 -43.34 -23.34 -16.64
CA LYS A 695 -43.62 -22.79 -17.98
C LYS A 695 -44.61 -23.67 -18.75
N ARG A 696 -44.41 -24.99 -18.76
CA ARG A 696 -45.27 -25.93 -19.49
C ARG A 696 -46.69 -26.02 -18.91
N LEU A 697 -46.84 -25.82 -17.60
CA LEU A 697 -48.14 -25.83 -16.91
C LEU A 697 -48.89 -24.49 -17.00
N SER A 698 -48.18 -23.39 -17.27
CA SER A 698 -48.75 -22.04 -17.39
C SER A 698 -48.88 -21.55 -18.83
N SER A 699 -48.34 -22.31 -19.79
CA SER A 699 -48.57 -22.17 -21.23
C SER A 699 -49.73 -23.05 -21.65
#